data_AF-A0A4P6VUU7-F1
#
_entry.id   AF-A0A4P6VUU7-F1
#
_cell.length_a   1.000
_cell.length_b   1.000
_cell.length_c   1.000
_cell.angle_alpha   90.00
_cell.angle_beta   90.00
_cell.angle_gamma   90.00
#
_symmetry.space_group_name_H-M   'P 1'
#
loop_
_entity.id
_entity.type
_entity.pdbx_description
1 polymer ?
#
loop_
_entity_poly.entity_id
_entity_poly.type
_entity_poly.pdbx_seq_one_letter_code
_entity_poly.pdbx_strand_id
1 'polypeptide(L)'
;MTATDLQQYIGVIDRMKSLLNSADFDQVFSLLTSDLPKSKQFLLKMELKRMAQPCNYYIDLRGHVDADVKPYDYMGKTHYMDDNAVKIFETGLKQYGSFTLGLYEEVLNTENNFRVMHRKQTEERVRNALEGDVDNIDGDSEQDSEIPALYAKLINFGQHTARRDERMHFSIDVALEINEQRISASTSDLSVSGCKLKLQQPVKADIGQLVKLHFTALEQEFVLGLADGVLYKIIDIEQQATNSYWRLERQQSENEAQFAEFLKRFISGNKRRYKVNLDHVSQSLLSKGYEQFFVPRTSSLPVFIAVKNGQPMPFCALTTEYNKPVWQYFLDEQHQAVFISILNVKRLKTMLQKTSVEMSTILYSFTHAVQGKLFFYSATSEELAESEQLKELFLGFGASKLSWRVFHLNLQRTRAALAEIPATIPEQSSVKAPAPLSNLIKQFIQDVRYIVSLSDITGNENTFWYQSYPVDQQQLKLLAQFGHKKLVNQPPCEAVAVQYVNLRSESRYLYKTAVTVAERDSPLAFSGHSRDFSSKGLQLETTLPVRYKKGDVLLLSLPDMQKISNKYALSALPYEVMAVSKSRTIMNLRAIEGSEPHTGRLFFQQLIQNNRAKLTLAEESPKYPGLALALRNLYMNAHSHFTLYVHRKGLRYEISTLAKGSQGNSLHQLLSMYSGDAQQLDLALILQNNAISLHFAQQLKQMKRFDAPRAFELFIVVDRTSAMPTLECRYDYEFISEQAKQQFVLAAVQNSILFCYKLLLSRTGRPDTEFIAPELTYISTYAIHKAKQLEEELWSVAGVIDVIDISAEIPWRFGASTEQSQQQNAKQQALLAQLQQPVT
;
A
#
# COMPACT_ATOMS: atom_id res chain seq x y z
N MET A 1 8.43 13.06 33.30
CA MET A 1 7.08 12.49 33.13
C MET A 1 6.77 11.65 34.35
N THR A 2 5.86 12.09 35.21
CA THR A 2 5.33 11.25 36.29
C THR A 2 4.40 10.19 35.70
N ALA A 3 4.49 8.95 36.17
CA ALA A 3 3.59 7.87 35.75
C ALA A 3 2.13 8.28 36.00
N THR A 4 1.20 7.87 35.12
CA THR A 4 -0.22 8.26 35.18
C THR A 4 -0.86 7.96 36.55
N ASP A 5 -0.39 6.91 37.23
CA ASP A 5 -0.85 6.52 38.57
C ASP A 5 -0.44 7.48 39.71
N LEU A 6 0.52 8.39 39.45
CA LEU A 6 1.07 9.34 40.41
C LEU A 6 0.53 10.78 40.22
N GLN A 7 -0.26 11.05 39.17
CA GLN A 7 -0.83 12.38 38.90
C GLN A 7 -1.71 12.90 40.05
N GLN A 8 -2.44 12.02 40.73
CA GLN A 8 -3.27 12.35 41.89
C GLN A 8 -2.48 12.81 43.14
N TYR A 9 -1.15 12.67 43.13
CA TYR A 9 -0.27 12.99 44.27
C TYR A 9 0.74 14.11 43.97
N ILE A 10 0.52 14.89 42.90
CA ILE A 10 1.40 16.02 42.52
C ILE A 10 1.59 17.01 43.67
N GLY A 11 0.54 17.30 44.45
CA GLY A 11 0.64 18.20 45.60
C GLY A 11 1.57 17.70 46.72
N VAL A 12 1.75 16.38 46.86
CA VAL A 12 2.74 15.79 47.79
C VAL A 12 4.14 15.92 47.19
N ILE A 13 4.28 15.70 45.88
CA ILE A 13 5.56 15.82 45.17
C ILE A 13 6.09 17.25 45.26
N ASP A 14 5.25 18.26 45.01
CA ASP A 14 5.65 19.67 45.05
C ASP A 14 6.09 20.12 46.45
N ARG A 15 5.41 19.69 47.51
CA ARG A 15 5.81 19.98 48.91
C ARG A 15 7.13 19.33 49.30
N MET A 16 7.47 18.20 48.68
CA MET A 16 8.71 17.47 48.97
C MET A 16 9.91 17.99 48.17
N LYS A 17 9.72 18.77 47.09
CA LYS A 17 10.80 19.28 46.21
C LYS A 17 11.90 20.02 46.98
N SER A 18 11.54 20.89 47.93
CA SER A 18 12.48 21.67 48.76
C SER A 18 13.20 20.85 49.84
N LEU A 19 12.72 19.64 50.11
CA LEU A 19 13.24 18.74 51.15
C LEU A 19 13.98 17.54 50.53
N LEU A 20 14.06 17.43 49.20
CA LEU A 20 14.64 16.27 48.49
C LEU A 20 16.08 15.95 48.91
N ASN A 21 16.83 16.97 49.34
CA ASN A 21 18.23 16.87 49.77
C ASN A 21 18.42 17.16 51.27
N SER A 22 17.35 17.24 52.07
CA SER A 22 17.43 17.52 53.51
C SER A 22 17.49 16.23 54.34
N ALA A 23 18.10 16.31 55.53
CA ALA A 23 18.15 15.19 56.48
C ALA A 23 16.76 14.78 57.00
N ASP A 24 15.79 15.70 56.95
CA ASP A 24 14.42 15.51 57.44
C ASP A 24 13.48 14.87 56.42
N PHE A 25 13.97 14.57 55.21
CA PHE A 25 13.17 14.03 54.09
C PHE A 25 12.34 12.82 54.49
N ASP A 26 12.96 11.82 55.13
CA ASP A 26 12.28 10.56 55.47
C ASP A 26 11.19 10.74 56.54
N GLN A 27 11.38 11.68 57.47
CA GLN A 27 10.42 11.98 58.53
C GLN A 27 9.19 12.72 57.97
N VAL A 28 9.42 13.74 57.14
CA VAL A 28 8.33 14.53 56.53
C VAL A 28 7.58 13.69 55.48
N PHE A 29 8.28 12.85 54.71
CA PHE A 29 7.66 11.94 53.75
C PHE A 29 6.72 10.94 54.44
N SER A 30 7.15 10.36 55.57
CA SER A 30 6.31 9.42 56.33
C SER A 30 5.06 10.07 56.91
N LEU A 31 5.13 11.36 57.26
CA LEU A 31 4.02 12.12 57.82
C LEU A 31 3.01 12.56 56.76
N LEU A 32 3.48 12.94 55.56
CA LEU A 32 2.62 13.36 54.45
C LEU A 32 1.98 12.20 53.68
N THR A 33 2.48 10.97 53.89
CA THR A 33 2.01 9.78 53.15
C THR A 33 1.45 8.68 54.05
N SER A 34 1.24 8.96 55.35
CA SER A 34 0.74 8.00 56.35
C SER A 34 -0.53 7.27 55.91
N ASP A 35 -1.37 7.97 55.17
CA ASP A 35 -2.71 7.52 54.79
C ASP A 35 -2.72 6.72 53.48
N LEU A 36 -1.54 6.56 52.85
CA LEU A 36 -1.37 5.88 51.57
C LEU A 36 -0.95 4.41 51.75
N PRO A 37 -1.38 3.50 50.88
CA PRO A 37 -0.87 2.13 50.85
C PRO A 37 0.65 2.08 50.65
N LYS A 38 1.35 1.14 51.32
CA LYS A 38 2.82 1.00 51.25
C LYS A 38 3.37 0.88 49.82
N SER A 39 2.63 0.24 48.91
CA SER A 39 3.00 0.15 47.50
C SER A 39 3.05 1.51 46.81
N LYS A 40 2.09 2.40 47.11
CA LYS A 40 2.04 3.77 46.57
C LYS A 40 3.08 4.68 47.23
N GLN A 41 3.29 4.56 48.55
CA GLN A 41 4.37 5.25 49.25
C GLN A 41 5.74 4.90 48.64
N PHE A 42 5.97 3.62 48.33
CA PHE A 42 7.20 3.18 47.69
C PHE A 42 7.40 3.80 46.29
N LEU A 43 6.37 3.79 45.44
CA LEU A 43 6.43 4.41 44.11
C LEU A 43 6.67 5.92 44.17
N LEU A 44 5.99 6.63 45.08
CA LEU A 44 6.21 8.06 45.33
C LEU A 44 7.65 8.34 45.79
N LYS A 45 8.16 7.53 46.71
CA LYS A 45 9.53 7.68 47.21
C LYS A 45 10.57 7.40 46.12
N MET A 46 10.30 6.42 45.24
CA MET A 46 11.17 6.15 44.08
C MET A 46 11.17 7.30 43.08
N GLU A 47 10.01 7.89 42.79
CA GLU A 47 9.92 9.02 41.86
C GLU A 47 10.60 10.28 42.41
N LEU A 48 10.41 10.59 43.70
CA LEU A 48 11.11 11.69 44.36
C LEU A 48 12.63 11.49 44.35
N LYS A 49 13.11 10.26 44.62
CA LYS A 49 14.54 9.93 44.52
C LYS A 49 15.08 10.03 43.10
N ARG A 50 14.29 9.68 42.09
CA ARG A 50 14.65 9.84 40.66
C ARG A 50 14.79 11.32 40.31
N MET A 51 13.83 12.14 40.72
CA MET A 51 13.83 13.59 40.47
C MET A 51 15.01 14.30 41.15
N ALA A 52 15.43 13.82 42.33
CA ALA A 52 16.56 14.38 43.08
C ALA A 52 17.95 14.02 42.50
N GLN A 53 18.03 13.13 41.50
CA GLN A 53 19.33 12.74 40.93
C GLN A 53 20.01 13.93 40.23
N PRO A 54 21.34 14.12 40.42
CA PRO A 54 22.09 15.15 39.71
C PRO A 54 21.96 14.99 38.20
N CYS A 55 21.66 16.09 37.49
CA CYS A 55 21.52 16.09 36.05
C CYS A 55 22.81 16.59 35.38
N ASN A 56 23.25 15.86 34.36
CA ASN A 56 24.41 16.25 33.55
C ASN A 56 24.07 16.64 32.11
N TYR A 57 22.79 16.67 31.74
CA TYR A 57 22.34 16.95 30.38
C TYR A 57 22.42 18.45 30.04
N TYR A 58 22.60 18.74 28.75
CA TYR A 58 22.47 20.10 28.22
C TYR A 58 21.00 20.40 27.92
N ILE A 59 20.54 21.60 28.26
CA ILE A 59 19.25 22.13 27.82
C ILE A 59 19.49 22.94 26.55
N ASP A 60 18.83 22.56 25.46
CA ASP A 60 18.85 23.28 24.18
C ASP A 60 17.42 23.40 23.64
N LEU A 61 16.88 24.61 23.68
CA LEU A 61 15.51 24.93 23.27
C LEU A 61 15.44 25.52 21.85
N ARG A 62 16.55 25.63 21.13
CA ARG A 62 16.57 26.19 19.76
C ARG A 62 15.68 25.35 18.84
N GLY A 63 14.67 25.98 18.21
CA GLY A 63 13.68 25.30 17.36
C GLY A 63 12.62 24.50 18.12
N HIS A 64 12.56 24.61 19.45
CA HIS A 64 11.58 23.92 20.32
C HIS A 64 10.63 24.86 21.08
N VAL A 65 10.88 26.17 21.03
CA VAL A 65 10.05 27.23 21.64
C VAL A 65 9.84 28.39 20.66
N ASP A 66 8.79 29.17 20.86
CA ASP A 66 8.39 30.30 20.01
C ASP A 66 9.12 31.63 20.36
N ALA A 67 10.12 31.59 21.24
CA ALA A 67 10.83 32.75 21.76
C ALA A 67 12.33 32.70 21.44
N ASP A 68 12.99 33.86 21.45
CA ASP A 68 14.43 33.98 21.21
C ASP A 68 15.26 33.25 22.28
N VAL A 69 16.03 32.26 21.84
CA VAL A 69 16.87 31.41 22.70
C VAL A 69 18.28 31.97 22.80
N LYS A 70 18.78 32.21 24.02
CA LYS A 70 20.10 32.78 24.30
C LYS A 70 21.00 31.77 25.03
N PRO A 71 22.33 31.85 24.88
CA PRO A 71 23.25 31.04 25.68
C PRO A 71 23.22 31.47 27.16
N TYR A 72 23.19 30.51 28.07
CA TYR A 72 23.21 30.66 29.52
C TYR A 72 24.20 29.67 30.14
N ASP A 73 25.24 30.18 30.79
CA ASP A 73 26.32 29.36 31.35
C ASP A 73 26.05 28.97 32.81
N TYR A 74 26.11 27.67 33.11
CA TYR A 74 25.99 27.14 34.46
C TYR A 74 26.95 25.96 34.68
N MET A 75 27.75 26.01 35.75
CA MET A 75 28.77 24.99 36.10
C MET A 75 29.69 24.58 34.93
N GLY A 76 30.12 25.53 34.10
CA GLY A 76 31.01 25.27 32.95
C GLY A 76 30.33 24.62 31.75
N LYS A 77 28.98 24.59 31.71
CA LYS A 77 28.18 24.15 30.57
C LYS A 77 27.34 25.30 30.05
N THR A 78 27.33 25.48 28.73
CA THR A 78 26.46 26.44 28.05
C THR A 78 25.14 25.77 27.69
N HIS A 79 24.05 26.26 28.25
CA HIS A 79 22.67 25.89 27.91
C HIS A 79 22.09 26.92 26.95
N TYR A 80 21.19 26.50 26.06
CA TYR A 80 20.47 27.41 25.16
C TYR A 80 19.01 27.46 25.59
N MET A 81 18.62 28.54 26.26
CA MET A 81 17.30 28.71 26.88
C MET A 81 16.72 30.09 26.53
N ASP A 82 15.39 30.19 26.46
CA ASP A 82 14.70 31.47 26.35
C ASP A 82 14.53 32.13 27.73
N ASP A 83 14.14 33.40 27.77
CA ASP A 83 14.06 34.17 29.02
C ASP A 83 13.08 33.55 30.04
N ASN A 84 12.08 32.78 29.59
CA ASN A 84 11.15 32.07 30.47
C ASN A 84 11.77 30.80 31.06
N ALA A 85 12.42 29.96 30.24
CA ALA A 85 13.13 28.78 30.71
C ALA A 85 14.26 29.16 31.69
N VAL A 86 14.95 30.28 31.49
CA VAL A 86 15.97 30.79 32.43
C VAL A 86 15.35 31.09 33.81
N LYS A 87 14.18 31.75 33.86
CA LYS A 87 13.49 32.04 35.15
C LYS A 87 13.06 30.78 35.88
N ILE A 88 12.57 29.77 35.16
CA ILE A 88 12.19 28.47 35.73
C ILE A 88 13.42 27.71 36.20
N PHE A 89 14.51 27.75 35.43
CA PHE A 89 15.78 27.15 35.78
C PHE A 89 16.34 27.75 37.08
N GLU A 90 16.38 29.08 37.22
CA GLU A 90 16.87 29.76 38.43
C GLU A 90 15.98 29.55 39.65
N THR A 91 14.65 29.55 39.45
CA THR A 91 13.68 29.30 40.51
C THR A 91 13.76 27.86 40.98
N GLY A 92 13.88 26.92 40.05
CA GLY A 92 14.05 25.51 40.34
C GLY A 92 15.41 25.21 40.98
N LEU A 93 16.49 25.91 40.63
CA LEU A 93 17.77 25.77 41.35
C LEU A 93 17.63 26.11 42.84
N LYS A 94 16.82 27.11 43.19
CA LYS A 94 16.52 27.47 44.60
C LYS A 94 15.65 26.41 45.29
N GLN A 95 14.76 25.75 44.55
CA GLN A 95 13.85 24.74 45.10
C GLN A 95 14.51 23.36 45.26
N TYR A 96 15.24 22.87 44.25
CA TYR A 96 15.89 21.57 44.29
C TYR A 96 17.30 21.63 44.92
N GLY A 97 17.85 22.83 45.13
CA GLY A 97 19.17 23.08 45.71
C GLY A 97 20.36 22.82 44.76
N SER A 98 20.15 22.12 43.65
CA SER A 98 21.16 21.85 42.61
C SER A 98 20.49 21.52 41.27
N PHE A 99 21.28 21.42 40.20
CA PHE A 99 20.76 20.99 38.90
C PHE A 99 20.45 19.49 38.91
N THR A 100 19.17 19.16 39.00
CA THR A 100 18.66 17.79 39.13
C THR A 100 17.82 17.38 37.92
N LEU A 101 17.55 16.08 37.79
CA LEU A 101 16.76 15.53 36.70
C LEU A 101 15.31 16.03 36.73
N GLY A 102 14.76 16.30 37.93
CA GLY A 102 13.47 16.96 38.09
C GLY A 102 13.45 18.37 37.49
N LEU A 103 14.46 19.18 37.77
CA LEU A 103 14.60 20.53 37.22
C LEU A 103 14.75 20.53 35.69
N TYR A 104 15.55 19.60 35.16
CA TYR A 104 15.70 19.42 33.71
C TYR A 104 14.37 19.12 33.01
N GLU A 105 13.57 18.22 33.59
CA GLU A 105 12.24 17.90 33.06
C GLU A 105 11.26 19.08 33.18
N GLU A 106 11.36 19.88 34.23
CA GLU A 106 10.52 21.06 34.46
C GLU A 106 10.75 22.14 33.41
N VAL A 107 12.02 22.41 33.09
CA VAL A 107 12.41 23.39 32.05
C VAL A 107 12.02 22.93 30.64
N LEU A 108 12.11 21.62 30.35
CA LEU A 108 11.67 21.07 29.06
C LEU A 108 10.15 21.01 28.89
N ASN A 109 9.38 21.10 29.97
CA ASN A 109 7.91 21.08 29.93
C ASN A 109 7.29 22.47 30.15
N THR A 110 8.06 23.53 29.91
CA THR A 110 7.57 24.90 29.94
C THR A 110 6.43 25.11 28.94
N GLU A 111 5.47 25.97 29.28
CA GLU A 111 4.22 26.14 28.53
C GLU A 111 4.40 26.61 27.08
N ASN A 112 5.49 27.32 26.82
CA ASN A 112 5.87 27.84 25.51
C ASN A 112 6.62 26.82 24.62
N ASN A 113 6.82 25.59 25.10
CA ASN A 113 7.38 24.51 24.30
C ASN A 113 6.32 23.97 23.32
N PHE A 114 6.65 23.90 22.03
CA PHE A 114 5.72 23.44 20.98
C PHE A 114 5.09 22.07 21.30
N ARG A 115 5.81 21.19 22.00
CA ARG A 115 5.31 19.87 22.43
C ARG A 115 4.20 19.98 23.50
N VAL A 116 4.31 20.94 24.41
CA VAL A 116 3.36 21.16 25.52
C VAL A 116 2.14 21.92 25.01
N MET A 117 2.34 22.92 24.14
CA MET A 117 1.26 23.65 23.48
C MET A 117 0.36 22.71 22.66
N HIS A 118 0.96 21.85 21.84
CA HIS A 118 0.21 20.87 21.05
C HIS A 118 -0.54 19.86 21.95
N ARG A 119 0.04 19.47 23.09
CA ARG A 119 -0.62 18.56 24.05
C ARG A 119 -1.81 19.22 24.74
N LYS A 120 -1.68 20.46 25.24
CA LYS A 120 -2.78 21.21 25.86
C LYS A 120 -3.91 21.47 24.87
N GLN A 121 -3.59 21.88 23.64
CA GLN A 121 -4.59 22.05 22.57
C GLN A 121 -5.32 20.73 22.26
N THR A 122 -4.62 19.58 22.33
CA THR A 122 -5.25 18.27 22.14
C THR A 122 -6.13 17.89 23.33
N GLU A 123 -5.70 18.16 24.57
CA GLU A 123 -6.45 17.88 25.80
C GLU A 123 -7.70 18.79 25.92
N GLU A 124 -7.62 20.07 25.54
CA GLU A 124 -8.76 21.00 25.48
C GLU A 124 -9.78 20.60 24.40
N ARG A 125 -9.33 20.18 23.20
CA ARG A 125 -10.23 19.66 22.16
C ARG A 125 -10.94 18.38 22.61
N VAL A 126 -10.25 17.50 23.34
CA VAL A 126 -10.84 16.27 23.88
C VAL A 126 -11.85 16.57 24.99
N ARG A 127 -11.57 17.56 25.84
CA ARG A 127 -12.49 17.95 26.93
C ARG A 127 -13.76 18.64 26.39
N ASN A 128 -13.60 19.52 25.41
CA ASN A 128 -14.74 20.16 24.73
C ASN A 128 -15.59 19.15 23.94
N ALA A 129 -15.01 18.06 23.46
CA ALA A 129 -15.74 16.97 22.80
C ALA A 129 -16.46 16.01 23.77
N LEU A 130 -16.18 16.09 25.08
CA LEU A 130 -16.74 15.20 26.10
C LEU A 130 -17.81 15.86 27.00
N GLU A 131 -17.89 17.19 27.04
CA GLU A 131 -18.75 17.94 27.99
C GLU A 131 -19.92 18.76 27.35
N GLY A 132 -20.28 18.57 26.06
CA GLY A 132 -21.33 19.40 25.41
C GLY A 132 -22.48 18.63 24.76
N ASP A 133 -23.64 18.67 25.41
CA ASP A 133 -24.96 18.18 25.00
C ASP A 133 -25.53 18.83 23.72
N VAL A 134 -26.44 18.09 23.09
CA VAL A 134 -27.30 18.48 21.97
C VAL A 134 -28.39 19.43 22.47
N ASP A 135 -28.38 20.70 22.03
CA ASP A 135 -29.56 21.44 21.56
C ASP A 135 -29.26 22.94 21.33
N ASN A 136 -29.92 23.48 20.29
CA ASN A 136 -29.94 24.87 19.79
C ASN A 136 -28.82 25.28 18.83
N ILE A 137 -29.04 24.96 17.55
CA ILE A 137 -28.48 25.72 16.43
C ILE A 137 -29.46 26.85 16.14
N ASP A 138 -29.05 28.08 16.43
CA ASP A 138 -29.57 29.28 15.78
C ASP A 138 -28.40 30.26 15.60
N GLY A 139 -28.22 30.68 14.34
CA GLY A 139 -27.68 31.98 13.95
C GLY A 139 -26.19 32.28 14.15
N ASP A 140 -25.48 32.40 13.02
CA ASP A 140 -24.32 33.27 12.78
C ASP A 140 -23.03 33.05 13.57
N SER A 141 -22.06 32.39 12.93
CA SER A 141 -20.86 33.08 12.38
C SER A 141 -19.86 32.08 11.81
N GLU A 142 -19.70 32.11 10.49
CA GLU A 142 -18.58 31.51 9.76
C GLU A 142 -17.27 32.20 10.18
N GLN A 143 -16.39 31.45 10.86
CA GLN A 143 -14.95 31.69 10.80
C GLN A 143 -14.25 30.37 10.57
N ASP A 144 -13.68 30.25 9.37
CA ASP A 144 -12.83 29.17 8.88
C ASP A 144 -11.82 28.72 9.94
N SER A 145 -12.07 27.56 10.54
CA SER A 145 -11.01 26.78 11.18
C SER A 145 -10.35 25.95 10.09
N GLU A 146 -9.27 26.46 9.49
CA GLU A 146 -8.50 25.75 8.47
C GLU A 146 -8.12 24.35 8.97
N ILE A 147 -8.60 23.33 8.26
CA ILE A 147 -8.27 21.93 8.54
C ILE A 147 -6.78 21.71 8.20
N PRO A 148 -5.93 21.23 9.14
CA PRO A 148 -4.51 21.00 8.84
C PRO A 148 -4.34 19.95 7.74
N ALA A 149 -3.58 20.29 6.69
CA ALA A 149 -3.33 19.38 5.57
C ALA A 149 -2.62 18.09 6.02
N LEU A 150 -3.01 16.96 5.43
CA LEU A 150 -2.45 15.62 5.67
C LEU A 150 -1.90 15.04 4.36
N TYR A 151 -0.68 15.42 4.00
CA TYR A 151 -0.06 14.96 2.75
C TYR A 151 0.40 13.49 2.80
N ALA A 152 0.03 12.73 1.76
CA ALA A 152 0.42 11.33 1.62
C ALA A 152 1.90 11.15 1.25
N LYS A 153 2.55 10.14 1.84
CA LYS A 153 3.81 9.57 1.35
C LYS A 153 3.53 8.75 0.09
N LEU A 154 4.03 9.22 -1.06
CA LEU A 154 3.84 8.55 -2.35
C LEU A 154 4.80 7.38 -2.57
N ILE A 155 4.26 6.26 -3.06
CA ILE A 155 5.00 5.09 -3.54
C ILE A 155 4.64 4.86 -5.01
N ASN A 156 5.62 4.92 -5.91
CA ASN A 156 5.38 4.68 -7.33
C ASN A 156 5.44 3.18 -7.64
N PHE A 157 4.34 2.66 -8.21
CA PHE A 157 4.22 1.28 -8.66
C PHE A 157 4.75 1.09 -10.09
N GLY A 158 5.35 -0.06 -10.36
CA GLY A 158 5.96 -0.42 -11.65
C GLY A 158 7.21 0.39 -12.02
N GLN A 159 7.42 1.57 -11.42
CA GLN A 159 8.58 2.42 -11.65
C GLN A 159 9.75 2.01 -10.75
N HIS A 160 10.45 0.96 -11.15
CA HIS A 160 11.69 0.56 -10.51
C HIS A 160 12.86 1.34 -11.10
N THR A 161 13.46 2.23 -10.30
CA THR A 161 14.62 3.00 -10.74
C THR A 161 15.88 2.15 -10.61
N ALA A 162 16.54 1.89 -11.74
CA ALA A 162 17.87 1.29 -11.76
C ALA A 162 18.94 2.36 -11.88
N ARG A 163 20.06 2.18 -11.17
CA ARG A 163 21.28 2.96 -11.37
C ARG A 163 22.40 2.01 -11.76
N ARG A 164 23.17 2.41 -12.78
CA ARG A 164 24.35 1.66 -13.21
C ARG A 164 25.51 1.70 -12.20
N ASP A 165 25.61 2.82 -11.47
CA ASP A 165 26.73 3.07 -10.55
C ASP A 165 26.29 3.21 -9.09
N GLU A 166 27.11 2.65 -8.19
CA GLU A 166 27.14 3.07 -6.78
C GLU A 166 27.45 4.58 -6.70
N ARG A 167 26.70 5.32 -5.89
CA ARG A 167 27.01 6.72 -5.56
C ARG A 167 27.40 6.84 -4.10
N MET A 168 28.42 7.64 -3.81
CA MET A 168 28.78 8.02 -2.45
C MET A 168 28.44 9.49 -2.21
N HIS A 169 27.93 9.78 -1.02
CA HIS A 169 27.88 11.14 -0.53
C HIS A 169 29.29 11.62 -0.29
N PHE A 170 29.75 12.50 -1.16
CA PHE A 170 31.12 12.98 -1.16
C PHE A 170 31.11 14.44 -1.57
N SER A 171 31.35 15.30 -0.58
CA SER A 171 31.38 16.74 -0.78
C SER A 171 32.82 17.17 -0.94
N ILE A 172 33.17 17.57 -2.16
CA ILE A 172 34.46 18.13 -2.50
C ILE A 172 34.28 19.41 -3.31
N ASP A 173 35.22 20.32 -3.15
CA ASP A 173 35.25 21.55 -3.93
C ASP A 173 35.68 21.24 -5.36
N VAL A 174 34.97 21.86 -6.31
CA VAL A 174 35.17 21.73 -7.74
C VAL A 174 34.98 23.08 -8.41
N ALA A 175 35.63 23.29 -9.55
CA ALA A 175 35.36 24.46 -10.39
C ALA A 175 34.54 24.02 -11.60
N LEU A 176 33.34 24.59 -11.73
CA LEU A 176 32.47 24.44 -12.88
C LEU A 176 32.86 25.48 -13.93
N GLU A 177 33.16 25.05 -15.14
CA GLU A 177 33.42 25.90 -16.29
C GLU A 177 32.23 25.83 -17.27
N ILE A 178 31.54 26.96 -17.41
CA ILE A 178 30.34 27.13 -18.25
C ILE A 178 30.41 28.49 -18.93
N ASN A 179 30.17 28.55 -20.25
CA ASN A 179 30.25 29.79 -21.04
C ASN A 179 31.56 30.59 -20.80
N GLU A 180 32.70 29.90 -20.76
CA GLU A 180 34.03 30.47 -20.48
C GLU A 180 34.20 31.10 -19.08
N GLN A 181 33.22 30.94 -18.19
CA GLN A 181 33.30 31.38 -16.80
C GLN A 181 33.58 30.20 -15.88
N ARG A 182 34.51 30.37 -14.93
CA ARG A 182 34.78 29.42 -13.86
C ARG A 182 34.05 29.83 -12.58
N ILE A 183 33.24 28.93 -12.06
CA ILE A 183 32.37 29.13 -10.91
C ILE A 183 32.72 28.09 -9.84
N SER A 184 32.88 28.54 -8.61
CA SER A 184 33.12 27.64 -7.48
C SER A 184 31.84 26.87 -7.13
N ALA A 185 31.97 25.57 -6.98
CA ALA A 185 30.89 24.67 -6.62
C ALA A 185 31.41 23.53 -5.75
N SER A 186 30.50 22.74 -5.20
CA SER A 186 30.87 21.49 -4.52
C SER A 186 30.04 20.33 -5.03
N THR A 187 30.60 19.13 -5.03
CA THR A 187 29.79 17.93 -5.25
C THR A 187 28.94 17.65 -4.00
N SER A 188 27.82 16.97 -4.16
CA SER A 188 26.98 16.47 -3.07
C SER A 188 26.88 14.94 -3.10
N ASP A 189 26.92 14.37 -4.31
CA ASP A 189 27.19 12.96 -4.55
C ASP A 189 28.17 12.80 -5.72
N LEU A 190 28.89 11.67 -5.72
CA LEU A 190 29.84 11.28 -6.76
C LEU A 190 29.62 9.82 -7.15
N SER A 191 29.71 9.53 -8.44
CA SER A 191 29.67 8.20 -9.05
C SER A 191 30.67 8.11 -10.19
N VAL A 192 30.92 6.91 -10.73
CA VAL A 192 31.86 6.72 -11.84
C VAL A 192 31.44 7.55 -13.06
N SER A 193 30.14 7.66 -13.30
CA SER A 193 29.60 8.26 -14.53
C SER A 193 28.97 9.63 -14.36
N GLY A 194 28.94 10.18 -13.16
CA GLY A 194 28.08 11.32 -12.87
C GLY A 194 28.32 11.89 -11.48
N CYS A 195 27.83 13.10 -11.26
CA CYS A 195 27.81 13.73 -9.93
C CYS A 195 26.62 14.68 -9.80
N LYS A 196 26.22 14.97 -8.57
CA LYS A 196 25.28 16.05 -8.24
C LYS A 196 26.09 17.23 -7.71
N LEU A 197 26.09 18.32 -8.46
CA LEU A 197 26.74 19.57 -8.11
C LEU A 197 25.83 20.44 -7.23
N LYS A 198 26.39 21.16 -6.28
CA LYS A 198 25.75 22.21 -5.49
C LYS A 198 26.44 23.54 -5.79
N LEU A 199 25.67 24.51 -6.27
CA LEU A 199 26.08 25.89 -6.48
C LEU A 199 25.41 26.77 -5.42
N GLN A 200 26.17 27.71 -4.86
CA GLN A 200 25.67 28.65 -3.85
C GLN A 200 24.86 29.82 -4.45
N GLN A 201 24.94 30.00 -5.77
CA GLN A 201 24.20 31.02 -6.50
C GLN A 201 23.55 30.39 -7.73
N PRO A 202 22.32 30.80 -8.10
CA PRO A 202 21.66 30.32 -9.30
C PRO A 202 22.42 30.81 -10.54
N VAL A 203 22.90 29.86 -11.34
CA VAL A 203 23.54 30.11 -12.63
C VAL A 203 22.54 29.73 -13.72
N LYS A 204 22.41 30.56 -14.76
CA LYS A 204 21.57 30.22 -15.92
C LYS A 204 22.26 29.15 -16.75
N ALA A 205 21.58 28.02 -16.93
CA ALA A 205 22.03 26.93 -17.80
C ALA A 205 20.81 26.17 -18.31
N ASP A 206 20.98 25.53 -19.46
CA ASP A 206 19.94 24.73 -20.08
C ASP A 206 20.19 23.23 -19.85
N ILE A 207 19.11 22.47 -19.66
CA ILE A 207 19.19 21.02 -19.65
C ILE A 207 19.72 20.54 -21.00
N GLY A 208 20.73 19.68 -20.96
CA GLY A 208 21.43 19.16 -22.12
C GLY A 208 22.70 19.93 -22.49
N GLN A 209 22.96 21.08 -21.87
CA GLN A 209 24.19 21.85 -22.07
C GLN A 209 25.42 21.08 -21.59
N LEU A 210 26.53 21.23 -22.32
CA LEU A 210 27.83 20.69 -21.94
C LEU A 210 28.58 21.66 -21.05
N VAL A 211 29.17 21.14 -19.98
CA VAL A 211 29.96 21.90 -19.01
C VAL A 211 31.25 21.13 -18.68
N LYS A 212 32.31 21.85 -18.31
CA LYS A 212 33.54 21.21 -17.84
C LYS A 212 33.63 21.30 -16.33
N LEU A 213 34.04 20.22 -15.70
CA LEU A 213 34.19 20.14 -14.25
C LEU A 213 35.65 19.84 -13.91
N HIS A 214 36.24 20.72 -13.11
CA HIS A 214 37.61 20.62 -12.62
C HIS A 214 37.57 20.17 -11.16
N PHE A 215 38.13 19.00 -10.87
CA PHE A 215 38.12 18.41 -9.53
C PHE A 215 39.29 18.95 -8.68
N THR A 216 39.29 20.25 -8.43
CA THR A 216 40.40 21.00 -7.82
C THR A 216 40.89 20.39 -6.50
N ALA A 217 39.99 19.88 -5.66
CA ALA A 217 40.38 19.20 -4.41
C ALA A 217 41.01 17.81 -4.64
N LEU A 218 40.52 17.02 -5.60
CA LEU A 218 41.11 15.71 -5.89
C LEU A 218 42.47 15.83 -6.58
N GLU A 219 42.69 16.87 -7.38
CA GLU A 219 43.99 17.12 -8.03
C GLU A 219 45.09 17.52 -7.04
N GLN A 220 44.73 18.02 -5.85
CA GLN A 220 45.71 18.27 -4.77
C GLN A 220 46.24 16.97 -4.15
N GLU A 221 45.41 15.92 -4.12
CA GLU A 221 45.75 14.63 -3.50
C GLU A 221 46.22 13.58 -4.52
N PHE A 222 45.78 13.67 -5.77
CA PHE A 222 46.00 12.68 -6.81
C PHE A 222 46.44 13.33 -8.12
N VAL A 223 47.44 12.75 -8.79
CA VAL A 223 47.85 13.16 -10.13
C VAL A 223 46.88 12.58 -11.14
N LEU A 224 45.83 13.34 -11.49
CA LEU A 224 44.76 12.89 -12.39
C LEU A 224 45.04 13.12 -13.87
N GLY A 225 45.89 14.10 -14.21
CA GLY A 225 46.17 14.44 -15.62
C GLY A 225 44.98 15.07 -16.35
N LEU A 226 44.11 15.80 -15.65
CA LEU A 226 42.85 16.36 -16.16
C LEU A 226 42.87 17.89 -16.25
N ALA A 227 43.99 18.46 -16.71
CA ALA A 227 44.20 19.92 -16.75
C ALA A 227 43.12 20.70 -17.53
N ASP A 228 42.51 20.08 -18.54
CA ASP A 228 41.46 20.68 -19.38
C ASP A 228 40.04 20.51 -18.83
N GLY A 229 39.90 19.89 -17.66
CA GLY A 229 38.62 19.56 -17.03
C GLY A 229 37.93 18.34 -17.65
N VAL A 230 36.96 17.80 -16.92
CA VAL A 230 36.17 16.65 -17.37
C VAL A 230 34.84 17.13 -17.96
N LEU A 231 34.48 16.65 -19.14
CA LEU A 231 33.25 17.06 -19.81
C LEU A 231 32.02 16.34 -19.21
N TYR A 232 31.01 17.12 -18.87
CA TYR A 232 29.72 16.65 -18.36
C TYR A 232 28.57 17.29 -19.14
N LYS A 233 27.43 16.61 -19.17
CA LYS A 233 26.16 17.10 -19.68
C LYS A 233 25.20 17.33 -18.53
N ILE A 234 24.52 18.47 -18.52
CA ILE A 234 23.47 18.76 -17.55
C ILE A 234 22.25 17.90 -17.91
N ILE A 235 21.82 17.06 -16.97
CA ILE A 235 20.63 16.21 -17.14
C ILE A 235 19.41 16.82 -16.44
N ASP A 236 19.65 17.57 -15.36
CA ASP A 236 18.58 18.18 -14.57
C ASP A 236 19.11 19.32 -13.69
N ILE A 237 18.25 20.29 -13.39
CA ILE A 237 18.52 21.45 -12.54
C ILE A 237 17.38 21.58 -11.53
N GLU A 238 17.72 21.48 -10.25
CA GLU A 238 16.79 21.58 -9.13
C GLU A 238 17.16 22.82 -8.30
N GLN A 239 16.21 23.75 -8.12
CA GLN A 239 16.40 24.89 -7.22
C GLN A 239 15.81 24.59 -5.85
N GLN A 240 16.62 24.79 -4.82
CA GLN A 240 16.21 24.57 -3.44
C GLN A 240 16.67 25.73 -2.56
N ALA A 241 15.71 26.57 -2.18
CA ALA A 241 15.93 27.82 -1.48
C ALA A 241 16.95 28.71 -2.22
N THR A 242 18.13 28.93 -1.64
CA THR A 242 19.20 29.76 -2.22
C THR A 242 20.22 28.97 -3.04
N ASN A 243 20.20 27.64 -2.99
CA ASN A 243 21.17 26.80 -3.68
C ASN A 243 20.59 26.19 -4.96
N SER A 244 21.47 26.03 -5.96
CA SER A 244 21.16 25.31 -7.19
C SER A 244 21.84 23.96 -7.21
N TYR A 245 21.09 22.92 -7.52
CA TYR A 245 21.59 21.55 -7.58
C TYR A 245 21.51 21.01 -9.01
N TRP A 246 22.66 20.71 -9.61
CA TRP A 246 22.72 20.22 -10.99
C TRP A 246 23.08 18.74 -11.01
N ARG A 247 22.34 17.94 -11.78
CA ARG A 247 22.65 16.53 -12.01
C ARG A 247 23.43 16.41 -13.31
N LEU A 248 24.67 15.93 -13.22
CA LEU A 248 25.61 15.90 -14.34
C LEU A 248 25.92 14.45 -14.76
N GLU A 249 25.88 14.20 -16.07
CA GLU A 249 26.30 12.93 -16.70
C GLU A 249 27.64 13.14 -17.43
N ARG A 250 28.65 12.35 -17.08
CA ARG A 250 29.98 12.44 -17.68
C ARG A 250 29.93 12.03 -19.15
N GLN A 251 30.59 12.80 -20.01
CA GLN A 251 30.69 12.53 -21.44
C GLN A 251 32.05 11.88 -21.78
N GLN A 252 32.15 11.26 -22.96
CA GLN A 252 33.39 10.69 -23.44
C GLN A 252 34.43 11.78 -23.77
N SER A 253 35.69 11.51 -23.43
CA SER A 253 36.86 12.35 -23.73
C SER A 253 38.12 11.47 -23.83
N GLU A 254 39.24 12.02 -24.31
CA GLU A 254 40.49 11.25 -24.52
C GLU A 254 41.00 10.55 -23.24
N ASN A 255 40.81 11.16 -22.07
CA ASN A 255 41.24 10.62 -20.76
C ASN A 255 40.10 9.91 -19.99
N GLU A 256 38.96 9.66 -20.62
CA GLU A 256 37.74 9.19 -19.95
C GLU A 256 37.93 7.82 -19.28
N ALA A 257 38.54 6.86 -19.97
CA ALA A 257 38.74 5.51 -19.45
C ALA A 257 39.65 5.48 -18.22
N GLN A 258 40.72 6.28 -18.22
CA GLN A 258 41.64 6.38 -17.09
C GLN A 258 40.95 7.00 -15.87
N PHE A 259 40.19 8.09 -16.08
CA PHE A 259 39.44 8.72 -14.99
C PHE A 259 38.28 7.84 -14.49
N ALA A 260 37.61 7.09 -15.36
CA ALA A 260 36.62 6.07 -14.97
C ALA A 260 37.20 5.02 -14.03
N GLU A 261 38.37 4.48 -14.39
CA GLU A 261 39.04 3.46 -13.58
C GLU A 261 39.54 4.04 -12.25
N PHE A 262 40.04 5.28 -12.25
CA PHE A 262 40.35 6.01 -11.02
C PHE A 262 39.13 6.13 -10.12
N LEU A 263 38.01 6.67 -10.61
CA LEU A 263 36.79 6.84 -9.82
C LEU A 263 36.26 5.50 -9.31
N LYS A 264 36.32 4.45 -10.13
CA LYS A 264 35.90 3.10 -9.73
C LYS A 264 36.73 2.58 -8.54
N ARG A 265 38.06 2.73 -8.58
CA ARG A 265 38.96 2.35 -7.47
C ARG A 265 38.76 3.25 -6.26
N PHE A 266 38.66 4.55 -6.48
CA PHE A 266 38.47 5.55 -5.42
C PHE A 266 37.17 5.29 -4.63
N ILE A 267 36.05 5.11 -5.33
CA ILE A 267 34.75 4.80 -4.71
C ILE A 267 34.82 3.46 -4.00
N SER A 268 35.35 2.42 -4.66
CA SER A 268 35.45 1.08 -4.06
C SER A 268 36.32 1.05 -2.79
N GLY A 269 37.41 1.81 -2.76
CA GLY A 269 38.29 1.92 -1.60
C GLY A 269 37.69 2.74 -0.45
N ASN A 270 36.87 3.75 -0.78
CA ASN A 270 36.36 4.70 0.21
C ASN A 270 34.88 4.49 0.61
N LYS A 271 34.14 3.56 0.00
CA LYS A 271 32.70 3.34 0.28
C LYS A 271 32.36 2.84 1.69
N ARG A 272 33.36 2.41 2.47
CA ARG A 272 33.19 2.14 3.91
C ARG A 272 33.45 3.37 4.78
N ARG A 273 34.20 4.35 4.26
CA ARG A 273 34.54 5.61 4.94
C ARG A 273 33.48 6.68 4.69
N TYR A 274 32.97 6.79 3.47
CA TYR A 274 31.90 7.73 3.10
C TYR A 274 30.57 7.02 2.90
N LYS A 275 29.49 7.70 3.27
CA LYS A 275 28.12 7.14 3.24
C LYS A 275 27.68 6.88 1.79
N VAL A 276 27.38 5.62 1.47
CA VAL A 276 26.77 5.24 0.19
C VAL A 276 25.35 5.79 0.10
N ASN A 277 24.96 6.32 -1.05
CA ASN A 277 23.58 6.75 -1.31
C ASN A 277 22.69 5.52 -1.56
N LEU A 278 21.74 5.30 -0.66
CA LEU A 278 20.86 4.12 -0.68
C LEU A 278 19.44 4.44 -1.13
N ASP A 279 19.16 5.67 -1.56
CA ASP A 279 17.78 6.14 -1.71
C ASP A 279 17.02 5.43 -2.82
N HIS A 280 17.65 5.22 -3.98
CA HIS A 280 17.03 4.49 -5.10
C HIS A 280 16.73 3.02 -4.75
N VAL A 281 17.66 2.36 -4.04
CA VAL A 281 17.47 0.97 -3.57
C VAL A 281 16.37 0.93 -2.51
N SER A 282 16.33 1.92 -1.61
CA SER A 282 15.30 2.01 -0.56
C SER A 282 13.90 2.23 -1.17
N GLN A 283 13.79 3.12 -2.15
CA GLN A 283 12.54 3.36 -2.88
C GLN A 283 12.10 2.13 -3.66
N SER A 284 13.04 1.44 -4.32
CA SER A 284 12.76 0.18 -5.03
C SER A 284 12.31 -0.93 -4.08
N LEU A 285 12.93 -1.05 -2.91
CA LEU A 285 12.54 -1.99 -1.86
C LEU A 285 11.12 -1.70 -1.37
N LEU A 286 10.80 -0.45 -1.05
CA LEU A 286 9.46 -0.07 -0.61
C LEU A 286 8.43 -0.32 -1.71
N SER A 287 8.70 0.12 -2.94
CA SER A 287 7.83 -0.13 -4.09
C SER A 287 7.51 -1.63 -4.23
N LYS A 288 8.54 -2.49 -4.32
CA LYS A 288 8.38 -3.95 -4.38
C LYS A 288 7.60 -4.51 -3.18
N GLY A 289 7.92 -4.05 -1.97
CA GLY A 289 7.26 -4.48 -0.74
C GLY A 289 5.77 -4.14 -0.70
N TYR A 290 5.41 -2.91 -1.04
CA TYR A 290 4.01 -2.47 -1.11
C TYR A 290 3.24 -3.16 -2.24
N GLU A 291 3.83 -3.31 -3.42
CA GLU A 291 3.20 -4.08 -4.52
C GLU A 291 2.83 -5.50 -4.08
N GLN A 292 3.67 -6.13 -3.26
CA GLN A 292 3.46 -7.48 -2.79
C GLN A 292 2.33 -7.62 -1.75
N PHE A 293 1.91 -6.52 -1.13
CA PHE A 293 0.66 -6.46 -0.37
C PHE A 293 -0.56 -6.22 -1.26
N PHE A 294 -0.41 -5.40 -2.31
CA PHE A 294 -1.50 -5.01 -3.20
C PHE A 294 -1.93 -6.11 -4.16
N VAL A 295 -1.01 -6.67 -4.95
CA VAL A 295 -1.33 -7.65 -6.02
C VAL A 295 -2.20 -8.81 -5.53
N PRO A 296 -1.95 -9.42 -4.35
CA PRO A 296 -2.81 -10.48 -3.84
C PRO A 296 -4.27 -10.09 -3.56
N ARG A 297 -4.53 -8.78 -3.43
CA ARG A 297 -5.79 -8.17 -3.01
C ARG A 297 -6.48 -7.40 -4.10
N THR A 298 -5.90 -7.35 -5.29
CA THR A 298 -6.56 -6.77 -6.45
C THR A 298 -7.86 -7.52 -6.72
N SER A 299 -8.97 -6.78 -6.66
CA SER A 299 -10.31 -7.30 -6.93
C SER A 299 -10.68 -7.20 -8.42
N SER A 300 -9.97 -6.36 -9.17
CA SER A 300 -10.04 -6.30 -10.62
C SER A 300 -9.38 -7.51 -11.27
N LEU A 301 -9.97 -8.05 -12.33
CA LEU A 301 -9.40 -9.10 -13.17
C LEU A 301 -8.68 -8.47 -14.39
N PRO A 302 -7.33 -8.49 -14.45
CA PRO A 302 -6.61 -8.03 -15.63
C PRO A 302 -6.63 -9.10 -16.71
N VAL A 303 -7.18 -8.75 -17.88
CA VAL A 303 -7.20 -9.58 -19.09
C VAL A 303 -6.24 -8.98 -20.11
N PHE A 304 -5.27 -9.77 -20.56
CA PHE A 304 -4.22 -9.34 -21.47
C PHE A 304 -4.64 -9.56 -22.92
N ILE A 305 -4.50 -8.51 -23.72
CA ILE A 305 -4.89 -8.48 -25.13
C ILE A 305 -3.63 -8.45 -26.00
N ALA A 306 -3.43 -9.52 -26.77
CA ALA A 306 -2.42 -9.58 -27.81
C ALA A 306 -2.98 -9.02 -29.13
N VAL A 307 -2.17 -8.33 -29.92
CA VAL A 307 -2.56 -7.88 -31.26
C VAL A 307 -1.78 -8.69 -32.30
N LYS A 308 -2.47 -9.59 -32.99
CA LYS A 308 -1.90 -10.46 -34.02
C LYS A 308 -2.58 -10.17 -35.35
N ASN A 309 -1.80 -9.89 -36.40
CA ASN A 309 -2.32 -9.52 -37.73
C ASN A 309 -3.37 -8.39 -37.68
N GLY A 310 -3.14 -7.40 -36.80
CA GLY A 310 -4.06 -6.26 -36.61
C GLY A 310 -5.32 -6.56 -35.81
N GLN A 311 -5.53 -7.80 -35.35
CA GLN A 311 -6.70 -8.21 -34.57
C GLN A 311 -6.36 -8.33 -33.08
N PRO A 312 -7.09 -7.64 -32.18
CA PRO A 312 -6.93 -7.81 -30.74
C PRO A 312 -7.59 -9.11 -30.27
N MET A 313 -6.86 -9.88 -29.47
CA MET A 313 -7.28 -11.18 -28.97
C MET A 313 -6.91 -11.33 -27.49
N PRO A 314 -7.89 -11.56 -26.60
CA PRO A 314 -7.61 -11.97 -25.22
C PRO A 314 -6.93 -13.34 -25.21
N PHE A 315 -5.87 -13.51 -24.42
CA PHE A 315 -5.15 -14.79 -24.34
C PHE A 315 -4.81 -15.24 -22.90
N CYS A 316 -4.74 -14.32 -21.94
CA CYS A 316 -4.53 -14.65 -20.53
C CYS A 316 -5.31 -13.70 -19.62
N ALA A 317 -5.68 -14.18 -18.44
CA ALA A 317 -6.16 -13.35 -17.34
C ALA A 317 -5.37 -13.64 -16.06
N LEU A 318 -4.94 -12.61 -15.33
CA LEU A 318 -4.19 -12.77 -14.08
C LEU A 318 -5.15 -12.88 -12.90
N THR A 319 -5.27 -14.08 -12.32
CA THR A 319 -6.25 -14.36 -11.26
C THR A 319 -5.64 -14.29 -9.86
N THR A 320 -6.37 -13.68 -8.95
CA THR A 320 -6.15 -13.65 -7.50
C THR A 320 -7.32 -14.39 -6.83
N GLU A 321 -7.24 -14.63 -5.52
CA GLU A 321 -8.39 -15.17 -4.78
C GLU A 321 -9.61 -14.21 -4.80
N TYR A 322 -9.36 -12.91 -5.01
CA TYR A 322 -10.38 -11.87 -4.92
C TYR A 322 -11.09 -11.61 -6.25
N ASN A 323 -10.38 -11.78 -7.38
CA ASN A 323 -10.94 -11.59 -8.71
C ASN A 323 -11.33 -12.90 -9.42
N LYS A 324 -11.01 -14.07 -8.85
CA LYS A 324 -11.39 -15.39 -9.38
C LYS A 324 -12.91 -15.54 -9.64
N PRO A 325 -13.82 -14.97 -8.83
CA PRO A 325 -15.24 -14.96 -9.16
C PRO A 325 -15.56 -14.25 -10.48
N VAL A 326 -14.83 -13.17 -10.82
CA VAL A 326 -14.98 -12.45 -12.11
C VAL A 326 -14.56 -13.35 -13.26
N TRP A 327 -13.45 -14.07 -13.12
CA TRP A 327 -13.02 -15.06 -14.11
C TRP A 327 -14.09 -16.12 -14.34
N GLN A 328 -14.61 -16.70 -13.25
CA GLN A 328 -15.65 -17.74 -13.29
C GLN A 328 -16.95 -17.25 -13.91
N TYR A 329 -17.31 -15.98 -13.72
CA TYR A 329 -18.51 -15.37 -14.31
C TYR A 329 -18.48 -15.42 -15.84
N PHE A 330 -17.32 -15.17 -16.45
CA PHE A 330 -17.15 -15.14 -17.91
C PHE A 330 -16.74 -16.49 -18.51
N LEU A 331 -16.99 -17.59 -17.80
CA LEU A 331 -16.90 -18.93 -18.36
C LEU A 331 -18.27 -19.39 -18.86
N ASP A 332 -18.30 -19.96 -20.05
CA ASP A 332 -19.49 -20.63 -20.56
C ASP A 332 -19.67 -22.03 -19.95
N GLU A 333 -20.72 -22.73 -20.38
CA GLU A 333 -21.03 -24.08 -19.91
C GLU A 333 -19.97 -25.13 -20.29
N GLN A 334 -19.05 -24.83 -21.22
CA GLN A 334 -17.88 -25.66 -21.58
C GLN A 334 -16.60 -25.19 -20.88
N HIS A 335 -16.71 -24.28 -19.89
CA HIS A 335 -15.59 -23.65 -19.18
C HIS A 335 -14.63 -22.87 -20.10
N GLN A 336 -15.13 -22.36 -21.23
CA GLN A 336 -14.37 -21.49 -22.12
C GLN A 336 -14.63 -20.02 -21.81
N ALA A 337 -13.57 -19.22 -21.79
CA ALA A 337 -13.65 -17.81 -21.40
C ALA A 337 -14.15 -16.92 -22.55
N VAL A 338 -15.31 -16.28 -22.38
CA VAL A 338 -16.02 -15.52 -23.43
C VAL A 338 -15.48 -14.10 -23.70
N PHE A 339 -14.29 -13.76 -23.21
CA PHE A 339 -13.74 -12.40 -23.30
C PHE A 339 -13.63 -11.85 -24.73
N ILE A 340 -13.46 -12.70 -25.74
CA ILE A 340 -13.38 -12.24 -27.14
C ILE A 340 -14.66 -11.54 -27.61
N SER A 341 -15.83 -11.97 -27.13
CA SER A 341 -17.12 -11.33 -27.48
C SER A 341 -17.41 -10.13 -26.58
N ILE A 342 -17.05 -10.22 -25.30
CA ILE A 342 -17.23 -9.15 -24.30
C ILE A 342 -16.32 -7.95 -24.61
N LEU A 343 -15.05 -8.19 -24.91
CA LEU A 343 -14.00 -7.20 -25.20
C LEU A 343 -13.77 -7.07 -26.70
N ASN A 344 -14.85 -6.96 -27.48
CA ASN A 344 -14.78 -6.88 -28.93
C ASN A 344 -14.09 -5.59 -29.42
N VAL A 345 -13.67 -5.61 -30.69
CA VAL A 345 -12.93 -4.51 -31.32
C VAL A 345 -13.67 -3.17 -31.26
N LYS A 346 -15.01 -3.16 -31.39
CA LYS A 346 -15.80 -1.92 -31.35
C LYS A 346 -15.64 -1.24 -29.98
N ARG A 347 -15.85 -1.98 -28.90
CA ARG A 347 -15.72 -1.48 -27.51
C ARG A 347 -14.30 -1.00 -27.21
N LEU A 348 -13.28 -1.79 -27.58
CA LEU A 348 -11.88 -1.40 -27.38
C LEU A 348 -11.54 -0.10 -28.12
N LYS A 349 -12.00 0.06 -29.37
CA LYS A 349 -11.79 1.31 -30.13
C LYS A 349 -12.49 2.50 -29.48
N THR A 350 -13.74 2.35 -29.03
CA THR A 350 -14.47 3.41 -28.32
C THR A 350 -13.73 3.85 -27.07
N MET A 351 -13.20 2.92 -26.27
CA MET A 351 -12.40 3.26 -25.08
C MET A 351 -11.09 3.98 -25.43
N LEU A 352 -10.40 3.55 -26.51
CA LEU A 352 -9.16 4.19 -26.96
C LEU A 352 -9.34 5.62 -27.51
N GLN A 353 -10.56 5.98 -27.91
CA GLN A 353 -10.89 7.31 -28.43
C GLN A 353 -11.24 8.31 -27.33
N LYS A 354 -11.39 7.87 -26.08
CA LYS A 354 -11.66 8.77 -24.96
C LYS A 354 -10.44 9.65 -24.66
N THR A 355 -10.69 10.93 -24.42
CA THR A 355 -9.69 11.95 -24.04
C THR A 355 -9.57 12.11 -22.52
N SER A 356 -10.32 11.34 -21.74
CA SER A 356 -10.28 11.35 -20.27
C SER A 356 -8.96 10.81 -19.74
N VAL A 357 -8.65 11.18 -18.48
CA VAL A 357 -7.48 10.71 -17.71
C VAL A 357 -7.41 9.18 -17.69
N GLU A 358 -8.57 8.52 -17.64
CA GLU A 358 -8.69 7.08 -17.71
C GLU A 358 -9.49 6.65 -18.94
N MET A 359 -9.02 5.62 -19.65
CA MET A 359 -9.77 4.97 -20.73
C MET A 359 -10.68 3.91 -20.12
N SER A 360 -11.82 4.32 -19.55
CA SER A 360 -12.75 3.43 -18.84
C SER A 360 -14.18 3.46 -19.37
N THR A 361 -14.99 2.46 -19.02
CA THR A 361 -16.45 2.39 -19.27
C THR A 361 -17.13 1.49 -18.24
N ILE A 362 -18.46 1.60 -18.11
CA ILE A 362 -19.26 0.68 -17.31
C ILE A 362 -19.85 -0.39 -18.23
N LEU A 363 -19.66 -1.66 -17.89
CA LEU A 363 -20.24 -2.80 -18.56
C LEU A 363 -21.32 -3.42 -17.68
N TYR A 364 -22.56 -3.41 -18.16
CA TYR A 364 -23.68 -4.12 -17.56
C TYR A 364 -23.80 -5.49 -18.21
N SER A 365 -23.99 -6.54 -17.41
CA SER A 365 -24.07 -7.91 -17.93
C SER A 365 -25.00 -8.81 -17.12
N PHE A 366 -25.66 -9.73 -17.82
CA PHE A 366 -26.38 -10.85 -17.22
C PHE A 366 -26.31 -12.07 -18.15
N THR A 367 -26.73 -13.21 -17.64
CA THR A 367 -26.81 -14.46 -18.40
C THR A 367 -28.23 -15.00 -18.46
N HIS A 368 -28.53 -15.70 -19.55
CA HIS A 368 -29.78 -16.42 -19.73
C HIS A 368 -29.47 -17.89 -20.06
N ALA A 369 -29.90 -18.81 -19.20
CA ALA A 369 -29.72 -20.24 -19.39
C ALA A 369 -30.96 -20.83 -20.09
N VAL A 370 -30.77 -21.47 -21.24
CA VAL A 370 -31.84 -22.11 -22.03
C VAL A 370 -31.32 -23.44 -22.56
N GLN A 371 -32.06 -24.54 -22.34
CA GLN A 371 -31.72 -25.89 -22.83
C GLN A 371 -30.28 -26.32 -22.47
N GLY A 372 -29.82 -26.00 -21.26
CA GLY A 372 -28.47 -26.34 -20.79
C GLY A 372 -27.34 -25.49 -21.39
N LYS A 373 -27.65 -24.51 -22.24
CA LYS A 373 -26.68 -23.55 -22.79
C LYS A 373 -26.76 -22.23 -22.07
N LEU A 374 -25.61 -21.59 -21.86
CA LEU A 374 -25.50 -20.28 -21.23
C LEU A 374 -25.29 -19.19 -22.29
N PHE A 375 -26.20 -18.24 -22.37
CA PHE A 375 -26.08 -17.07 -23.25
C PHE A 375 -25.75 -15.83 -22.44
N PHE A 376 -24.69 -15.13 -22.83
CA PHE A 376 -24.31 -13.87 -22.21
C PHE A 376 -25.02 -12.71 -22.90
N TYR A 377 -25.45 -11.74 -22.11
CA TYR A 377 -25.88 -10.43 -22.56
C TYR A 377 -24.98 -9.39 -21.89
N SER A 378 -24.47 -8.44 -22.67
CA SER A 378 -23.73 -7.33 -22.08
C SER A 378 -23.82 -6.07 -22.93
N ALA A 379 -23.86 -4.91 -22.28
CA ALA A 379 -23.88 -3.62 -22.93
C ALA A 379 -22.98 -2.62 -22.17
N THR A 380 -22.23 -1.77 -22.87
CA THR A 380 -21.51 -0.66 -22.23
C THR A 380 -22.42 0.54 -22.01
N SER A 381 -22.01 1.47 -21.14
CA SER A 381 -22.72 2.74 -20.97
C SER A 381 -22.86 3.51 -22.29
N GLU A 382 -21.87 3.47 -23.18
CA GLU A 382 -21.96 4.12 -24.49
C GLU A 382 -23.01 3.46 -25.39
N GLU A 383 -23.07 2.12 -25.40
CA GLU A 383 -24.04 1.38 -26.21
C GLU A 383 -25.49 1.60 -25.72
N LEU A 384 -25.69 1.73 -24.40
CA LEU A 384 -27.01 2.01 -23.83
C LEU A 384 -27.41 3.48 -23.95
N ALA A 385 -26.45 4.41 -23.95
CA ALA A 385 -26.71 5.84 -24.09
C ALA A 385 -27.25 6.24 -25.47
N GLU A 386 -27.19 5.34 -26.48
CA GLU A 386 -27.79 5.57 -27.80
C GLU A 386 -29.34 5.66 -27.74
N SER A 387 -29.97 5.11 -26.70
CA SER A 387 -31.42 5.13 -26.53
C SER A 387 -31.83 4.99 -25.06
N GLU A 388 -32.54 5.99 -24.53
CA GLU A 388 -33.06 5.98 -23.17
C GLU A 388 -33.94 4.73 -22.92
N GLN A 389 -34.83 4.42 -23.86
CA GLN A 389 -35.71 3.25 -23.82
C GLN A 389 -34.91 1.93 -23.74
N LEU A 390 -33.83 1.79 -24.51
CA LEU A 390 -32.99 0.59 -24.46
C LEU A 390 -32.19 0.50 -23.15
N LYS A 391 -31.70 1.64 -22.64
CA LYS A 391 -31.04 1.72 -21.33
C LYS A 391 -31.98 1.21 -20.24
N GLU A 392 -33.16 1.79 -20.11
CA GLU A 392 -34.13 1.42 -19.07
C GLU A 392 -34.50 -0.07 -19.18
N LEU A 393 -34.80 -0.54 -20.39
CA LEU A 393 -35.16 -1.93 -20.64
C LEU A 393 -34.02 -2.90 -20.26
N PHE A 394 -32.77 -2.60 -20.65
CA PHE A 394 -31.62 -3.45 -20.35
C PHE A 394 -31.31 -3.48 -18.84
N LEU A 395 -31.31 -2.32 -18.19
CA LEU A 395 -31.03 -2.20 -16.75
C LEU A 395 -32.13 -2.88 -15.91
N GLY A 396 -33.41 -2.56 -16.17
CA GLY A 396 -34.54 -3.13 -15.45
C GLY A 396 -34.68 -4.64 -15.62
N PHE A 397 -34.67 -5.12 -16.88
CA PHE A 397 -34.77 -6.56 -17.14
C PHE A 397 -33.52 -7.31 -16.68
N GLY A 398 -32.33 -6.76 -16.94
CA GLY A 398 -31.06 -7.38 -16.57
C GLY A 398 -30.92 -7.55 -15.07
N ALA A 399 -31.24 -6.52 -14.28
CA ALA A 399 -31.15 -6.55 -12.82
C ALA A 399 -32.14 -7.51 -12.15
N SER A 400 -33.17 -7.96 -12.87
CA SER A 400 -34.05 -9.05 -12.40
C SER A 400 -33.38 -10.43 -12.44
N LYS A 401 -32.25 -10.59 -13.14
CA LYS A 401 -31.53 -11.86 -13.27
C LYS A 401 -30.55 -12.04 -12.12
N LEU A 402 -30.47 -13.26 -11.58
CA LEU A 402 -29.51 -13.63 -10.53
C LEU A 402 -28.04 -13.42 -10.95
N SER A 403 -27.77 -13.50 -12.25
CA SER A 403 -26.45 -13.29 -12.86
C SER A 403 -26.16 -11.83 -13.22
N TRP A 404 -27.01 -10.88 -12.81
CA TRP A 404 -26.76 -9.45 -13.01
C TRP A 404 -25.43 -9.04 -12.39
N ARG A 405 -24.57 -8.41 -13.18
CA ARG A 405 -23.31 -7.84 -12.75
C ARG A 405 -23.06 -6.52 -13.45
N VAL A 406 -22.44 -5.61 -12.71
CA VAL A 406 -21.96 -4.32 -13.21
C VAL A 406 -20.45 -4.29 -13.03
N PHE A 407 -19.72 -4.05 -14.11
CA PHE A 407 -18.27 -4.01 -14.11
C PHE A 407 -17.76 -2.62 -14.51
N HIS A 408 -16.79 -2.10 -13.77
CA HIS A 408 -15.94 -1.03 -14.25
C HIS A 408 -14.82 -1.64 -15.10
N LEU A 409 -14.77 -1.25 -16.38
CA LEU A 409 -13.73 -1.64 -17.31
C LEU A 409 -12.72 -0.51 -17.45
N ASN A 410 -11.43 -0.81 -17.29
CA ASN A 410 -10.35 0.13 -17.55
C ASN A 410 -9.35 -0.48 -18.55
N LEU A 411 -9.13 0.21 -19.67
CA LEU A 411 -8.23 -0.20 -20.75
C LEU A 411 -6.90 0.53 -20.63
N GLN A 412 -5.80 -0.24 -20.70
CA GLN A 412 -4.45 0.27 -20.51
C GLN A 412 -3.55 -0.18 -21.63
N ARG A 413 -2.63 0.69 -22.02
CA ARG A 413 -1.59 0.39 -23.00
C ARG A 413 -0.39 -0.24 -22.29
N THR A 414 0.18 -1.28 -22.87
CA THR A 414 1.38 -1.93 -22.34
C THR A 414 2.27 -2.45 -23.45
N ARG A 415 3.46 -2.94 -23.10
CA ARG A 415 4.42 -3.58 -24.02
C ARG A 415 5.18 -4.68 -23.30
N ALA A 416 5.51 -5.74 -24.03
CA ALA A 416 6.24 -6.91 -23.50
C ALA A 416 7.51 -6.56 -22.69
N ALA A 417 8.23 -5.50 -23.08
CA ALA A 417 9.43 -5.04 -22.40
C ALA A 417 9.21 -4.59 -20.93
N LEU A 418 7.97 -4.31 -20.52
CA LEU A 418 7.63 -3.95 -19.13
C LEU A 418 7.41 -5.19 -18.23
N ALA A 419 7.56 -6.40 -18.77
CA ALA A 419 7.42 -7.64 -18.00
C ALA A 419 8.65 -7.97 -17.13
N GLU A 420 9.82 -7.38 -17.44
CA GLU A 420 11.05 -7.56 -16.68
C GLU A 420 11.25 -6.38 -15.72
N ILE A 421 11.57 -6.69 -14.46
CA ILE A 421 12.01 -5.69 -13.49
C ILE A 421 13.50 -5.43 -13.73
N PRO A 422 13.94 -4.18 -13.91
CA PRO A 422 15.36 -3.88 -14.08
C PRO A 422 16.15 -4.21 -12.81
N ALA A 423 17.47 -4.39 -12.94
CA ALA A 423 18.34 -4.56 -11.79
C ALA A 423 18.33 -3.29 -10.92
N THR A 424 17.72 -3.38 -9.74
CA THR A 424 17.52 -2.29 -8.77
C THR A 424 18.69 -2.10 -7.81
N ILE A 425 19.71 -2.96 -7.92
CA ILE A 425 20.96 -2.92 -7.16
C ILE A 425 22.09 -2.61 -8.15
N PRO A 426 23.04 -1.72 -7.79
CA PRO A 426 24.19 -1.42 -8.65
C PRO A 426 25.02 -2.67 -9.01
N GLU A 427 25.54 -2.72 -10.23
CA GLU A 427 26.28 -3.87 -10.78
C GLU A 427 27.55 -4.20 -9.99
N GLN A 428 28.15 -3.22 -9.30
CA GLN A 428 29.36 -3.39 -8.51
C GLN A 428 29.12 -4.11 -7.16
N SER A 429 27.89 -4.57 -6.91
CA SER A 429 27.48 -5.32 -5.73
C SER A 429 27.81 -6.81 -5.82
N SER A 430 28.01 -7.47 -4.67
CA SER A 430 28.12 -8.93 -4.58
C SER A 430 26.77 -9.65 -4.67
N VAL A 431 25.65 -8.92 -4.66
CA VAL A 431 24.30 -9.47 -4.74
C VAL A 431 23.97 -9.80 -6.19
N LYS A 432 23.60 -11.05 -6.47
CA LYS A 432 23.21 -11.50 -7.82
C LYS A 432 21.94 -10.81 -8.28
N ALA A 433 21.96 -10.29 -9.50
CA ALA A 433 20.77 -9.78 -10.17
C ALA A 433 19.73 -10.90 -10.40
N PRO A 434 18.43 -10.57 -10.44
CA PRO A 434 17.39 -11.54 -10.79
C PRO A 434 17.61 -12.09 -12.20
N ALA A 435 17.28 -13.37 -12.40
CA ALA A 435 17.39 -14.01 -13.70
C ALA A 435 16.41 -13.37 -14.70
N PRO A 436 16.81 -13.14 -15.97
CA PRO A 436 15.92 -12.62 -16.99
C PRO A 436 14.80 -13.62 -17.30
N LEU A 437 13.72 -13.13 -17.93
CA LEU A 437 12.65 -14.01 -18.41
C LEU A 437 13.20 -14.97 -19.47
N SER A 438 12.71 -16.21 -19.45
CA SER A 438 13.07 -17.20 -20.47
C SER A 438 12.56 -16.78 -21.85
N ASN A 439 13.26 -17.20 -22.91
CA ASN A 439 12.86 -16.91 -24.29
C ASN A 439 11.43 -17.38 -24.61
N LEU A 440 11.01 -18.50 -24.00
CA LEU A 440 9.64 -19.00 -24.12
C LEU A 440 8.61 -17.98 -23.63
N ILE A 441 8.82 -17.40 -22.44
CA ILE A 441 7.91 -16.37 -21.90
C ILE A 441 7.96 -15.11 -22.75
N LYS A 442 9.17 -14.67 -23.17
CA LYS A 442 9.34 -13.50 -24.04
C LYS A 442 8.54 -13.63 -25.33
N GLN A 443 8.62 -14.79 -25.99
CA GLN A 443 7.85 -15.07 -27.19
C GLN A 443 6.35 -15.15 -26.90
N PHE A 444 5.95 -15.74 -25.77
CA PHE A 444 4.54 -15.87 -25.39
C PHE A 444 3.85 -14.51 -25.21
N ILE A 445 4.54 -13.51 -24.65
CA ILE A 445 3.98 -12.17 -24.38
C ILE A 445 4.36 -11.11 -25.42
N GLN A 446 5.10 -11.47 -26.48
CA GLN A 446 5.68 -10.49 -27.42
C GLN A 446 4.63 -9.58 -28.08
N ASP A 447 3.41 -10.10 -28.28
CA ASP A 447 2.32 -9.43 -28.98
C ASP A 447 1.35 -8.69 -28.03
N VAL A 448 1.61 -8.69 -26.72
CA VAL A 448 0.77 -7.98 -25.75
C VAL A 448 0.86 -6.47 -25.98
N ARG A 449 -0.30 -5.83 -26.18
CA ARG A 449 -0.40 -4.37 -26.38
C ARG A 449 -1.35 -3.70 -25.40
N TYR A 450 -2.34 -4.43 -24.89
CA TYR A 450 -3.31 -3.86 -23.96
C TYR A 450 -3.62 -4.78 -22.79
N ILE A 451 -4.08 -4.17 -21.71
CA ILE A 451 -4.65 -4.84 -20.54
C ILE A 451 -6.03 -4.23 -20.31
N VAL A 452 -7.06 -5.07 -20.19
CA VAL A 452 -8.38 -4.64 -19.74
C VAL A 452 -8.60 -5.15 -18.33
N SER A 453 -8.78 -4.24 -17.38
CA SER A 453 -9.11 -4.58 -15.99
C SER A 453 -10.62 -4.59 -15.83
N LEU A 454 -11.19 -5.73 -15.42
CA LEU A 454 -12.61 -5.86 -15.12
C LEU A 454 -12.82 -5.87 -13.60
N SER A 455 -13.42 -4.82 -13.06
CA SER A 455 -13.68 -4.69 -11.62
C SER A 455 -15.16 -4.87 -11.36
N ASP A 456 -15.54 -5.88 -10.58
CA ASP A 456 -16.95 -6.08 -10.20
C ASP A 456 -17.37 -5.00 -9.20
N ILE A 457 -18.21 -4.08 -9.66
CA ILE A 457 -18.73 -2.97 -8.84
C ILE A 457 -20.17 -3.23 -8.40
N THR A 458 -20.73 -4.41 -8.67
CA THR A 458 -22.10 -4.78 -8.30
C THR A 458 -22.36 -4.55 -6.81
N GLY A 459 -23.36 -3.73 -6.48
CA GLY A 459 -23.89 -3.58 -5.14
C GLY A 459 -25.05 -4.55 -4.94
N ASN A 460 -24.84 -5.65 -4.20
CA ASN A 460 -25.92 -6.63 -3.94
C ASN A 460 -27.10 -5.98 -3.20
N GLU A 461 -26.81 -5.04 -2.31
CA GLU A 461 -27.84 -4.27 -1.58
C GLU A 461 -28.51 -3.20 -2.45
N ASN A 462 -27.94 -2.87 -3.61
CA ASN A 462 -28.37 -1.74 -4.46
C ASN A 462 -28.95 -2.20 -5.81
N THR A 463 -29.01 -3.52 -6.07
CA THR A 463 -29.57 -4.06 -7.32
C THR A 463 -31.03 -3.66 -7.51
N PHE A 464 -31.76 -3.41 -6.42
CA PHE A 464 -33.15 -2.96 -6.47
C PHE A 464 -33.33 -1.63 -7.20
N TRP A 465 -32.33 -0.73 -7.17
CA TRP A 465 -32.43 0.53 -7.89
C TRP A 465 -32.47 0.32 -9.41
N TYR A 466 -31.65 -0.60 -9.93
CA TYR A 466 -31.74 -0.98 -11.34
C TYR A 466 -33.07 -1.67 -11.66
N GLN A 467 -33.62 -2.45 -10.74
CA GLN A 467 -34.93 -3.09 -10.92
C GLN A 467 -36.10 -2.10 -10.95
N SER A 468 -35.89 -0.84 -10.51
CA SER A 468 -36.91 0.21 -10.55
C SER A 468 -37.11 0.83 -11.93
N TYR A 469 -36.19 0.58 -12.88
CA TYR A 469 -36.36 1.00 -14.26
C TYR A 469 -37.58 0.34 -14.92
N PRO A 470 -38.36 1.06 -15.74
CA PRO A 470 -39.53 0.51 -16.40
C PRO A 470 -39.14 -0.59 -17.40
N VAL A 471 -39.90 -1.70 -17.39
CA VAL A 471 -39.70 -2.84 -18.29
C VAL A 471 -40.97 -3.10 -19.09
N ASP A 472 -40.96 -2.75 -20.38
CA ASP A 472 -42.00 -3.16 -21.32
C ASP A 472 -41.70 -4.55 -21.89
N GLN A 473 -42.53 -5.53 -21.53
CA GLN A 473 -42.38 -6.91 -21.97
C GLN A 473 -42.45 -7.07 -23.49
N GLN A 474 -43.18 -6.20 -24.20
CA GLN A 474 -43.31 -6.27 -25.67
C GLN A 474 -42.01 -5.89 -26.38
N GLN A 475 -41.11 -5.21 -25.69
CA GLN A 475 -39.87 -4.66 -26.22
C GLN A 475 -38.64 -5.52 -25.92
N LEU A 476 -38.77 -6.61 -25.14
CA LEU A 476 -37.65 -7.49 -24.77
C LEU A 476 -36.85 -8.04 -25.98
N LYS A 477 -37.50 -8.17 -27.14
CA LYS A 477 -36.83 -8.55 -28.40
C LYS A 477 -35.70 -7.60 -28.82
N LEU A 478 -35.75 -6.33 -28.39
CA LEU A 478 -34.70 -5.34 -28.66
C LEU A 478 -33.38 -5.69 -27.96
N LEU A 479 -33.43 -6.44 -26.86
CA LEU A 479 -32.22 -6.85 -26.13
C LEU A 479 -31.37 -7.87 -26.89
N ALA A 480 -31.89 -8.47 -27.96
CA ALA A 480 -31.17 -9.46 -28.79
C ALA A 480 -29.84 -8.93 -29.35
N GLN A 481 -29.73 -7.62 -29.60
CA GLN A 481 -28.50 -6.99 -30.08
C GLN A 481 -27.34 -7.03 -29.08
N PHE A 482 -27.64 -7.18 -27.79
CA PHE A 482 -26.65 -7.28 -26.71
C PHE A 482 -26.31 -8.74 -26.36
N GLY A 483 -26.96 -9.70 -27.02
CA GLY A 483 -26.73 -11.12 -26.84
C GLY A 483 -25.50 -11.61 -27.61
N HIS A 484 -24.61 -12.32 -26.92
CA HIS A 484 -23.37 -12.84 -27.50
C HIS A 484 -23.60 -14.18 -28.18
N LYS A 485 -23.32 -14.24 -29.50
CA LYS A 485 -23.39 -15.49 -30.27
C LYS A 485 -22.30 -16.46 -29.82
N LYS A 486 -22.63 -17.75 -29.76
CA LYS A 486 -21.65 -18.82 -29.53
C LYS A 486 -20.69 -18.91 -30.71
N LEU A 487 -19.40 -18.89 -30.43
CA LEU A 487 -18.35 -19.00 -31.44
C LEU A 487 -17.90 -20.46 -31.55
N VAL A 488 -17.80 -20.98 -32.77
CA VAL A 488 -17.35 -22.36 -33.03
C VAL A 488 -15.86 -22.52 -32.71
N ASN A 489 -15.05 -21.51 -33.08
CA ASN A 489 -13.60 -21.48 -32.87
C ASN A 489 -13.23 -20.29 -31.99
N GLN A 490 -13.35 -20.45 -30.68
CA GLN A 490 -12.99 -19.43 -29.72
C GLN A 490 -11.49 -19.49 -29.42
N PRO A 491 -10.73 -18.38 -29.56
CA PRO A 491 -9.33 -18.38 -29.18
C PRO A 491 -9.19 -18.68 -27.68
N PRO A 492 -8.22 -19.52 -27.28
CA PRO A 492 -8.06 -19.86 -25.87
C PRO A 492 -7.59 -18.62 -25.10
N CYS A 493 -8.27 -18.35 -23.99
CA CYS A 493 -7.81 -17.43 -22.96
C CYS A 493 -7.65 -18.24 -21.67
N GLU A 494 -6.47 -18.21 -21.06
CA GLU A 494 -6.14 -19.02 -19.89
C GLU A 494 -6.09 -18.17 -18.61
N ALA A 495 -6.57 -18.72 -17.49
CA ALA A 495 -6.34 -18.14 -16.17
C ALA A 495 -4.92 -18.46 -15.70
N VAL A 496 -4.18 -17.43 -15.31
CA VAL A 496 -2.85 -17.53 -14.70
C VAL A 496 -2.97 -17.03 -13.27
N ALA A 497 -2.84 -17.92 -12.29
CA ALA A 497 -2.88 -17.53 -10.89
C ALA A 497 -1.62 -16.77 -10.49
N VAL A 498 -1.78 -15.67 -9.74
CA VAL A 498 -0.65 -15.02 -9.07
C VAL A 498 -0.03 -16.02 -8.11
N GLN A 499 1.27 -16.25 -8.26
CA GLN A 499 2.03 -17.07 -7.33
C GLN A 499 2.34 -16.24 -6.10
N TYR A 500 1.73 -16.60 -4.97
CA TYR A 500 2.13 -16.07 -3.67
C TYR A 500 3.19 -16.96 -3.06
N VAL A 501 4.03 -16.37 -2.20
CA VAL A 501 4.91 -17.10 -1.28
C VAL A 501 4.14 -18.27 -0.68
N ASN A 502 4.74 -19.45 -0.76
CA ASN A 502 4.23 -20.64 -0.12
C ASN A 502 4.20 -20.39 1.40
N LEU A 503 3.08 -19.89 1.92
CA LEU A 503 2.89 -19.55 3.36
C LEU A 503 2.91 -20.78 4.26
N ARG A 504 3.05 -21.97 3.68
CA ARG A 504 3.20 -23.21 4.43
C ARG A 504 4.59 -23.18 5.05
N SER A 505 4.67 -23.43 6.35
CA SER A 505 5.95 -23.62 7.05
C SER A 505 6.75 -24.85 6.56
N GLU A 506 6.23 -25.58 5.57
CA GLU A 506 6.74 -26.84 5.05
C GLU A 506 6.14 -27.14 3.66
N SER A 507 6.92 -27.80 2.81
CA SER A 507 6.45 -28.29 1.52
C SER A 507 5.43 -29.42 1.69
N ARG A 508 4.41 -29.44 0.84
CA ARG A 508 3.47 -30.56 0.68
C ARG A 508 3.81 -31.33 -0.59
N TYR A 509 3.48 -32.61 -0.59
CA TYR A 509 3.74 -33.52 -1.70
C TYR A 509 2.44 -34.18 -2.14
N LEU A 510 2.19 -34.23 -3.44
CA LEU A 510 1.04 -34.91 -4.02
C LEU A 510 1.27 -36.41 -3.87
N TYR A 511 0.34 -37.07 -3.21
CA TYR A 511 0.36 -38.52 -3.09
C TYR A 511 -1.03 -39.00 -2.72
N LYS A 512 -1.51 -39.99 -3.46
CA LYS A 512 -2.81 -40.61 -3.22
C LYS A 512 -2.62 -41.92 -2.46
N THR A 513 -2.98 -41.93 -1.18
CA THR A 513 -3.06 -43.14 -0.34
C THR A 513 -4.45 -43.27 0.24
N ALA A 514 -4.92 -44.50 0.47
CA ALA A 514 -6.12 -44.72 1.26
C ALA A 514 -5.91 -44.23 2.70
N VAL A 515 -6.94 -43.59 3.25
CA VAL A 515 -6.99 -43.11 4.63
C VAL A 515 -8.31 -43.51 5.25
N THR A 516 -8.26 -44.17 6.39
CA THR A 516 -9.45 -44.47 7.20
C THR A 516 -9.58 -43.42 8.29
N VAL A 517 -10.76 -42.84 8.41
CA VAL A 517 -11.05 -41.75 9.35
C VAL A 517 -12.07 -42.23 10.36
N ALA A 518 -11.78 -42.09 11.65
CA ALA A 518 -12.67 -42.42 12.76
C ALA A 518 -12.78 -41.24 13.74
N GLU A 519 -13.88 -41.18 14.49
CA GLU A 519 -14.02 -40.31 15.66
C GLU A 519 -13.54 -41.07 16.91
N ARG A 520 -13.08 -40.38 17.97
CA ARG A 520 -12.57 -41.04 19.19
C ARG A 520 -13.60 -41.98 19.84
N ASP A 521 -14.87 -41.58 19.81
CA ASP A 521 -15.94 -42.27 20.53
C ASP A 521 -16.98 -42.91 19.60
N SER A 522 -16.64 -43.10 18.32
CA SER A 522 -17.54 -43.68 17.33
C SER A 522 -16.90 -44.89 16.62
N PRO A 523 -17.61 -46.03 16.53
CA PRO A 523 -17.15 -47.18 15.75
C PRO A 523 -17.31 -46.95 14.23
N LEU A 524 -18.01 -45.89 13.81
CA LEU A 524 -18.18 -45.55 12.40
C LEU A 524 -16.90 -44.93 11.86
N ALA A 525 -16.17 -45.73 11.07
CA ALA A 525 -15.08 -45.25 10.25
C ALA A 525 -15.54 -45.09 8.80
N PHE A 526 -15.06 -44.04 8.14
CA PHE A 526 -15.26 -43.85 6.71
C PHE A 526 -13.92 -43.78 5.99
N SER A 527 -13.93 -44.12 4.70
CA SER A 527 -12.75 -44.09 3.85
C SER A 527 -12.66 -42.78 3.08
N GLY A 528 -11.43 -42.28 2.95
CA GLY A 528 -11.06 -41.24 1.99
C GLY A 528 -9.70 -41.55 1.37
N HIS A 529 -9.22 -40.63 0.54
CA HIS A 529 -7.87 -40.66 0.01
C HIS A 529 -7.15 -39.35 0.29
N SER A 530 -5.84 -39.41 0.48
CA SER A 530 -5.03 -38.20 0.51
C SER A 530 -4.96 -37.56 -0.89
N ARG A 531 -5.01 -36.24 -0.93
CA ARG A 531 -4.64 -35.42 -2.11
C ARG A 531 -3.19 -34.98 -2.01
N ASP A 532 -2.81 -34.53 -0.82
CA ASP A 532 -1.44 -34.17 -0.48
C ASP A 532 -1.12 -34.52 0.98
N PHE A 533 0.16 -34.57 1.31
CA PHE A 533 0.66 -34.63 2.69
C PHE A 533 1.91 -33.76 2.88
N SER A 534 2.17 -33.38 4.13
CA SER A 534 3.42 -32.79 4.61
C SER A 534 3.76 -33.38 5.99
N SER A 535 4.87 -32.94 6.60
CA SER A 535 5.22 -33.41 7.94
C SER A 535 4.20 -33.05 9.03
N LYS A 536 3.47 -31.93 8.94
CA LYS A 536 2.50 -31.49 9.97
C LYS A 536 1.04 -31.65 9.55
N GLY A 537 0.72 -32.13 8.36
CA GLY A 537 -0.65 -32.10 7.88
C GLY A 537 -0.89 -32.86 6.60
N LEU A 538 -2.17 -32.98 6.24
CA LEU A 538 -2.59 -33.67 5.02
C LEU A 538 -3.95 -33.14 4.55
N GLN A 539 -4.20 -33.25 3.26
CA GLN A 539 -5.50 -32.96 2.66
C GLN A 539 -6.19 -34.28 2.30
N LEU A 540 -7.40 -34.49 2.79
CA LEU A 540 -8.21 -35.66 2.48
C LEU A 540 -9.36 -35.31 1.56
N GLU A 541 -9.67 -36.22 0.65
CA GLU A 541 -10.87 -36.22 -0.17
C GLU A 541 -11.72 -37.44 0.15
N THR A 542 -13.01 -37.21 0.34
CA THR A 542 -14.02 -38.23 0.64
C THR A 542 -15.02 -38.32 -0.51
N THR A 543 -15.59 -39.50 -0.71
CA THR A 543 -16.62 -39.72 -1.74
C THR A 543 -17.93 -39.02 -1.41
N LEU A 544 -18.26 -38.94 -0.12
CA LEU A 544 -19.47 -38.28 0.38
C LEU A 544 -19.13 -37.02 1.19
N PRO A 545 -20.00 -35.98 1.16
CA PRO A 545 -19.85 -34.80 2.00
C PRO A 545 -19.77 -35.15 3.50
N VAL A 546 -18.80 -34.58 4.20
CA VAL A 546 -18.60 -34.77 5.64
C VAL A 546 -19.37 -33.75 6.48
N ARG A 547 -19.64 -34.09 7.75
CA ARG A 547 -20.31 -33.22 8.72
C ARG A 547 -19.38 -32.38 9.61
N TYR A 548 -18.07 -32.56 9.46
CA TYR A 548 -17.06 -31.97 10.34
C TYR A 548 -16.90 -30.46 10.16
N LYS A 549 -16.45 -29.79 11.22
CA LYS A 549 -16.15 -28.36 11.27
C LYS A 549 -14.71 -28.16 11.73
N LYS A 550 -14.22 -26.93 11.54
CA LYS A 550 -12.91 -26.52 12.02
C LYS A 550 -12.82 -26.70 13.54
N GLY A 551 -11.74 -27.31 14.01
CA GLY A 551 -11.49 -27.62 15.43
C GLY A 551 -11.83 -29.05 15.83
N ASP A 552 -12.60 -29.78 15.01
CA ASP A 552 -12.93 -31.18 15.29
C ASP A 552 -11.66 -32.05 15.25
N VAL A 553 -11.59 -33.07 16.11
CA VAL A 553 -10.46 -34.00 16.19
C VAL A 553 -10.84 -35.36 15.63
N LEU A 554 -10.06 -35.82 14.67
CA LEU A 554 -10.25 -37.09 13.96
C LEU A 554 -9.05 -38.00 14.18
N LEU A 555 -9.31 -39.31 14.16
CA LEU A 555 -8.29 -40.35 14.22
C LEU A 555 -8.09 -40.93 12.83
N LEU A 556 -6.88 -40.79 12.29
CA LEU A 556 -6.52 -41.24 10.95
C LEU A 556 -5.72 -42.53 11.00
N SER A 557 -6.05 -43.47 10.12
CA SER A 557 -5.23 -44.65 9.87
C SER A 557 -4.78 -44.67 8.41
N LEU A 558 -3.50 -44.99 8.17
CA LEU A 558 -2.86 -44.97 6.86
C LEU A 558 -2.44 -46.40 6.45
N PRO A 559 -3.39 -47.27 6.04
CA PRO A 559 -3.15 -48.69 5.86
C PRO A 559 -2.09 -49.02 4.82
N ASP A 560 -2.04 -48.30 3.71
CA ASP A 560 -1.03 -48.55 2.66
C ASP A 560 0.35 -48.04 3.06
N MET A 561 0.41 -46.94 3.80
CA MET A 561 1.67 -46.41 4.32
C MET A 561 2.25 -47.28 5.44
N GLN A 562 1.40 -47.95 6.23
CA GLN A 562 1.83 -48.88 7.26
C GLN A 562 2.67 -50.04 6.69
N LYS A 563 2.37 -50.47 5.46
CA LYS A 563 3.13 -51.52 4.75
C LYS A 563 4.55 -51.08 4.40
N ILE A 564 4.83 -49.78 4.36
CA ILE A 564 6.13 -49.21 3.98
C ILE A 564 7.11 -49.21 5.16
N SER A 565 6.61 -49.15 6.40
CA SER A 565 7.45 -49.05 7.59
C SER A 565 6.81 -49.69 8.81
N ASN A 566 7.51 -50.66 9.39
CA ASN A 566 7.15 -51.28 10.68
C ASN A 566 7.63 -50.45 11.89
N LYS A 567 8.43 -49.41 11.67
CA LYS A 567 8.99 -48.54 12.74
C LYS A 567 7.95 -47.61 13.36
N TYR A 568 6.90 -47.27 12.63
CA TYR A 568 5.89 -46.29 13.04
C TYR A 568 4.52 -46.95 13.06
N ALA A 569 3.76 -46.74 14.13
CA ALA A 569 2.36 -47.12 14.21
C ALA A 569 1.50 -46.03 13.54
N LEU A 570 0.95 -46.32 12.37
CA LEU A 570 0.18 -45.39 11.53
C LEU A 570 -1.33 -45.65 11.61
N SER A 571 -1.80 -46.04 12.79
CA SER A 571 -3.20 -46.25 13.13
C SER A 571 -3.66 -45.26 14.19
N ALA A 572 -4.90 -44.78 14.08
CA ALA A 572 -5.53 -43.89 15.05
C ALA A 572 -4.71 -42.60 15.38
N LEU A 573 -4.10 -42.00 14.36
CA LEU A 573 -3.29 -40.78 14.47
C LEU A 573 -4.19 -39.55 14.68
N PRO A 574 -4.02 -38.75 15.73
CA PRO A 574 -4.88 -37.60 16.02
C PRO A 574 -4.57 -36.38 15.14
N TYR A 575 -5.56 -35.96 14.36
CA TYR A 575 -5.51 -34.75 13.52
C TYR A 575 -6.68 -33.82 13.81
N GLU A 576 -6.43 -32.51 13.81
CA GLU A 576 -7.43 -31.45 13.92
C GLU A 576 -7.86 -30.99 12.53
N VAL A 577 -9.16 -30.80 12.34
CA VAL A 577 -9.75 -30.22 11.14
C VAL A 577 -9.47 -28.73 11.10
N MET A 578 -8.72 -28.27 10.10
CA MET A 578 -8.37 -26.86 9.92
C MET A 578 -9.34 -26.11 9.00
N ALA A 579 -9.86 -26.81 7.99
CA ALA A 579 -10.84 -26.28 7.05
C ALA A 579 -11.56 -27.44 6.34
N VAL A 580 -12.79 -27.16 5.88
CA VAL A 580 -13.60 -28.06 5.06
C VAL A 580 -14.06 -27.29 3.83
N SER A 581 -14.01 -27.90 2.64
CA SER A 581 -14.44 -27.25 1.39
C SER A 581 -15.93 -26.91 1.38
N LYS A 582 -16.37 -26.03 0.48
CA LYS A 582 -17.80 -25.70 0.31
C LYS A 582 -18.65 -26.92 -0.04
N SER A 583 -18.13 -27.83 -0.87
CA SER A 583 -18.76 -29.13 -1.19
C SER A 583 -18.76 -30.12 -0.02
N ARG A 584 -18.00 -29.82 1.03
CA ARG A 584 -17.71 -30.69 2.18
C ARG A 584 -17.11 -32.05 1.85
N THR A 585 -16.53 -32.23 0.67
CA THR A 585 -15.84 -33.47 0.28
C THR A 585 -14.33 -33.41 0.51
N ILE A 586 -13.77 -32.24 0.86
CA ILE A 586 -12.34 -32.07 1.09
C ILE A 586 -12.12 -31.51 2.49
N MET A 587 -11.21 -32.13 3.25
CA MET A 587 -10.79 -31.71 4.59
C MET A 587 -9.30 -31.41 4.61
N ASN A 588 -8.94 -30.26 5.19
CA ASN A 588 -7.55 -29.91 5.49
C ASN A 588 -7.28 -30.24 6.95
N LEU A 589 -6.32 -31.12 7.19
CA LEU A 589 -6.02 -31.66 8.52
C LEU A 589 -4.61 -31.25 8.98
N ARG A 590 -4.47 -31.02 10.29
CA ARG A 590 -3.20 -30.73 10.96
C ARG A 590 -2.96 -31.75 12.07
N ALA A 591 -1.76 -32.30 12.15
CA ALA A 591 -1.36 -33.21 13.21
C ALA A 591 -1.44 -32.48 14.56
N ILE A 592 -2.04 -33.13 15.57
CA ILE A 592 -2.12 -32.57 16.92
C ILE A 592 -0.82 -32.89 17.65
N GLU A 593 -0.11 -31.86 18.09
CA GLU A 593 1.11 -32.01 18.88
C GLU A 593 0.74 -32.09 20.37
N GLY A 594 1.34 -33.08 21.06
CA GLY A 594 1.22 -33.25 22.51
C GLY A 594 2.56 -32.98 23.22
N SER A 595 2.73 -33.56 24.40
CA SER A 595 4.03 -33.60 25.09
C SER A 595 5.07 -34.44 24.32
N GLU A 596 4.60 -35.44 23.57
CA GLU A 596 5.42 -36.23 22.66
C GLU A 596 5.16 -35.86 21.19
N PRO A 597 6.19 -35.97 20.32
CA PRO A 597 6.05 -35.67 18.90
C PRO A 597 5.08 -36.63 18.22
N HIS A 598 4.14 -36.08 17.46
CA HIS A 598 3.13 -36.87 16.74
C HIS A 598 3.77 -37.94 15.84
N THR A 599 3.38 -39.21 16.00
CA THR A 599 3.98 -40.36 15.28
C THR A 599 3.93 -40.22 13.77
N GLY A 600 2.78 -39.77 13.23
CA GLY A 600 2.63 -39.52 11.80
C GLY A 600 3.57 -38.42 11.28
N ARG A 601 3.92 -37.44 12.12
CA ARG A 601 4.86 -36.37 11.74
C ARG A 601 6.27 -36.91 11.57
N LEU A 602 6.73 -37.72 12.53
CA LEU A 602 8.04 -38.37 12.46
C LEU A 602 8.14 -39.29 11.23
N PHE A 603 7.07 -40.05 10.96
CA PHE A 603 6.99 -40.88 9.76
C PHE A 603 7.10 -40.05 8.47
N PHE A 604 6.26 -39.01 8.31
CA PHE A 604 6.28 -38.20 7.10
C PHE A 604 7.59 -37.42 6.94
N GLN A 605 8.21 -36.94 8.02
CA GLN A 605 9.54 -36.33 7.96
C GLN A 605 10.58 -37.30 7.39
N GLN A 606 10.64 -38.53 7.91
CA GLN A 606 11.58 -39.54 7.42
C GLN A 606 11.25 -39.96 5.98
N LEU A 607 9.96 -40.14 5.65
CA LEU A 607 9.50 -40.49 4.30
C LEU A 607 9.95 -39.43 3.29
N ILE A 608 9.75 -38.16 3.60
CA ILE A 608 10.10 -37.01 2.75
C ILE A 608 11.62 -36.92 2.58
N GLN A 609 12.39 -37.01 3.66
CA GLN A 609 13.85 -36.94 3.61
C GLN A 609 14.45 -38.03 2.71
N ASN A 610 13.94 -39.26 2.81
CA ASN A 610 14.46 -40.41 2.06
C ASN A 610 14.00 -40.46 0.61
N ASN A 611 12.86 -39.84 0.27
CA ASN A 611 12.24 -39.97 -1.05
C ASN A 611 12.07 -38.62 -1.77
N ARG A 612 12.82 -37.59 -1.37
CA ARG A 612 12.65 -36.22 -1.90
C ARG A 612 12.71 -36.14 -3.42
N ALA A 613 13.56 -36.94 -4.07
CA ALA A 613 13.68 -36.97 -5.53
C ALA A 613 12.50 -37.67 -6.26
N LYS A 614 11.70 -38.47 -5.54
CA LYS A 614 10.57 -39.24 -6.09
C LYS A 614 9.21 -38.63 -5.77
N LEU A 615 9.15 -37.72 -4.79
CA LEU A 615 7.91 -37.08 -4.37
C LEU A 615 7.66 -35.82 -5.19
N THR A 616 6.49 -35.76 -5.83
CA THR A 616 6.05 -34.56 -6.55
C THR A 616 5.59 -33.50 -5.56
N LEU A 617 6.20 -32.32 -5.58
CA LEU A 617 5.73 -31.18 -4.79
C LEU A 617 4.28 -30.83 -5.16
N ALA A 618 3.44 -30.64 -4.14
CA ALA A 618 2.09 -30.08 -4.25
C ALA A 618 2.15 -28.56 -4.42
N GLU A 619 2.97 -28.15 -5.39
CA GLU A 619 2.93 -26.85 -6.04
C GLU A 619 2.17 -27.09 -7.34
N GLU A 620 1.14 -26.30 -7.62
CA GLU A 620 0.65 -26.19 -8.99
C GLU A 620 1.80 -25.64 -9.80
N SER A 621 2.62 -26.51 -10.39
CA SER A 621 3.70 -26.08 -11.26
C SER A 621 3.03 -25.33 -12.39
N PRO A 622 3.26 -24.01 -12.52
CA PRO A 622 2.64 -23.23 -13.58
C PRO A 622 2.99 -23.89 -14.91
N LYS A 623 2.01 -24.01 -15.80
CA LYS A 623 2.24 -24.47 -17.18
C LYS A 623 3.41 -23.73 -17.85
N TYR A 624 3.59 -22.46 -17.49
CA TYR A 624 4.69 -21.61 -17.91
C TYR A 624 5.35 -20.94 -16.68
N PRO A 625 6.47 -21.50 -16.15
CA PRO A 625 7.22 -20.88 -15.06
C PRO A 625 7.64 -19.45 -15.38
N GLY A 626 7.38 -18.51 -14.47
CA GLY A 626 7.66 -17.09 -14.64
C GLY A 626 6.58 -16.28 -15.37
N LEU A 627 5.58 -16.91 -16.00
CA LEU A 627 4.50 -16.17 -16.67
C LEU A 627 3.69 -15.31 -15.70
N ALA A 628 3.35 -15.84 -14.53
CA ALA A 628 2.59 -15.10 -13.52
C ALA A 628 3.34 -13.82 -13.08
N LEU A 629 4.65 -13.91 -12.89
CA LEU A 629 5.50 -12.77 -12.54
C LEU A 629 5.57 -11.76 -13.70
N ALA A 630 5.73 -12.23 -14.95
CA ALA A 630 5.74 -11.38 -16.13
C ALA A 630 4.42 -10.59 -16.28
N LEU A 631 3.27 -11.27 -16.15
CA LEU A 631 1.94 -10.65 -16.23
C LEU A 631 1.70 -9.67 -15.06
N ARG A 632 2.13 -10.02 -13.84
CA ARG A 632 2.12 -9.11 -12.68
C ARG A 632 2.87 -7.82 -13.02
N ASN A 633 4.08 -7.92 -13.53
CA ASN A 633 4.93 -6.76 -13.81
C ASN A 633 4.33 -5.87 -14.91
N LEU A 634 3.78 -6.48 -15.97
CA LEU A 634 3.04 -5.76 -17.01
C LEU A 634 1.85 -4.98 -16.43
N TYR A 635 1.11 -5.60 -15.52
CA TYR A 635 -0.05 -4.97 -14.86
C TYR A 635 0.37 -3.80 -13.96
N MET A 636 1.35 -4.00 -13.07
CA MET A 636 1.86 -2.97 -12.16
C MET A 636 2.41 -1.74 -12.89
N ASN A 637 2.98 -1.92 -14.08
CA ASN A 637 3.51 -0.81 -14.89
C ASN A 637 2.43 -0.03 -15.65
N ALA A 638 1.35 -0.71 -16.07
CA ALA A 638 0.37 -0.14 -16.99
C ALA A 638 -0.77 0.61 -16.31
N HIS A 639 -0.98 0.41 -15.00
CA HIS A 639 -2.23 0.78 -14.34
C HIS A 639 -2.16 2.07 -13.53
N SER A 640 -3.26 2.84 -13.54
CA SER A 640 -3.50 4.04 -12.72
C SER A 640 -3.95 3.66 -11.31
N HIS A 641 -3.05 3.07 -10.54
CA HIS A 641 -3.36 2.65 -9.17
C HIS A 641 -3.60 3.84 -8.25
N PHE A 642 -4.67 3.79 -7.45
CA PHE A 642 -4.85 4.58 -6.24
C PHE A 642 -5.05 3.60 -5.08
N THR A 643 -4.00 3.39 -4.29
CA THR A 643 -4.04 2.39 -3.21
C THR A 643 -3.52 3.00 -1.93
N LEU A 644 -4.35 3.03 -0.89
CA LEU A 644 -3.94 3.49 0.44
C LEU A 644 -3.49 2.30 1.29
N TYR A 645 -2.50 2.54 2.15
CA TYR A 645 -2.02 1.57 3.12
C TYR A 645 -2.36 2.00 4.54
N VAL A 646 -2.83 1.03 5.32
CA VAL A 646 -3.10 1.21 6.74
C VAL A 646 -1.96 0.60 7.54
N HIS A 647 -1.20 1.43 8.25
CA HIS A 647 -0.09 0.99 9.11
C HIS A 647 -0.54 0.88 10.55
N ARG A 648 -0.13 -0.18 11.23
CA ARG A 648 -0.32 -0.38 12.67
C ARG A 648 0.96 0.00 13.41
N LYS A 649 0.94 1.15 14.08
CA LYS A 649 2.03 1.63 14.95
C LYS A 649 1.60 1.46 16.41
N GLY A 650 1.95 0.32 16.99
CA GLY A 650 1.50 -0.07 18.34
C GLY A 650 -0.01 -0.29 18.42
N LEU A 651 -0.71 0.59 19.15
CA LEU A 651 -2.17 0.58 19.28
C LEU A 651 -2.88 1.45 18.22
N ARG A 652 -2.15 2.34 17.55
CA ARG A 652 -2.71 3.29 16.58
C ARG A 652 -2.64 2.72 15.16
N TYR A 653 -3.60 3.14 14.35
CA TYR A 653 -3.66 2.87 12.93
C TYR A 653 -3.58 4.20 12.19
N GLU A 654 -2.76 4.23 11.14
CA GLU A 654 -2.47 5.45 10.37
C GLU A 654 -2.62 5.15 8.88
N ILE A 655 -3.19 6.09 8.14
CA ILE A 655 -3.31 6.04 6.69
C ILE A 655 -2.58 7.27 6.14
N SER A 656 -1.32 7.08 5.79
CA SER A 656 -0.44 8.17 5.33
C SER A 656 0.42 7.77 4.14
N THR A 657 0.27 6.54 3.64
CA THR A 657 1.02 6.06 2.46
C THR A 657 0.05 5.74 1.34
N LEU A 658 0.32 6.30 0.18
CA LEU A 658 -0.45 6.11 -1.04
C LEU A 658 0.46 5.55 -2.12
N ALA A 659 0.06 4.44 -2.74
CA ALA A 659 0.68 3.98 -3.97
C ALA A 659 -0.05 4.56 -5.19
N LYS A 660 0.77 5.05 -6.13
CA LYS A 660 0.36 5.66 -7.39
C LYS A 660 0.98 4.89 -8.56
N GLY A 661 0.20 4.71 -9.62
CA GLY A 661 0.69 4.17 -10.89
C GLY A 661 1.61 5.11 -11.67
N SER A 662 1.91 4.77 -12.92
CA SER A 662 2.67 5.66 -13.82
C SER A 662 1.89 6.93 -14.20
N GLN A 663 0.56 6.88 -14.11
CA GLN A 663 -0.36 7.99 -14.32
C GLN A 663 -1.27 8.13 -13.10
N GLY A 664 -1.62 9.36 -12.74
CA GLY A 664 -2.66 9.64 -11.74
C GLY A 664 -4.06 9.49 -12.33
N ASN A 665 -5.05 9.20 -11.49
CA ASN A 665 -6.47 9.19 -11.84
C ASN A 665 -7.18 10.48 -11.37
N SER A 666 -8.50 10.52 -11.54
CA SER A 666 -9.38 11.63 -11.09
C SER A 666 -9.15 11.99 -9.63
N LEU A 667 -9.09 11.00 -8.73
CA LEU A 667 -8.91 11.23 -7.30
C LEU A 667 -7.53 11.85 -6.99
N HIS A 668 -6.46 11.45 -7.68
CA HIS A 668 -5.16 12.11 -7.49
C HIS A 668 -5.23 13.61 -7.76
N GLN A 669 -5.94 14.02 -8.81
CA GLN A 669 -6.05 15.43 -9.20
C GLN A 669 -6.89 16.23 -8.19
N LEU A 670 -7.98 15.63 -7.69
CA LEU A 670 -8.81 16.24 -6.65
C LEU A 670 -8.01 16.48 -5.37
N LEU A 671 -7.21 15.51 -4.93
CA LEU A 671 -6.44 15.62 -3.68
C LEU A 671 -5.22 16.55 -3.77
N SER A 672 -4.76 16.88 -4.99
CA SER A 672 -3.71 17.89 -5.18
C SER A 672 -4.24 19.32 -5.29
N MET A 673 -5.57 19.51 -5.38
CA MET A 673 -6.22 20.77 -5.77
C MET A 673 -5.75 22.00 -4.97
N TYR A 674 -5.52 21.85 -3.66
CA TYR A 674 -5.15 22.96 -2.77
C TYR A 674 -3.64 23.15 -2.56
N SER A 675 -2.81 22.21 -3.00
CA SER A 675 -1.38 22.22 -2.68
C SER A 675 -0.50 23.00 -3.66
N GLY A 676 -0.98 23.21 -4.89
CA GLY A 676 -0.16 23.71 -6.00
C GLY A 676 0.94 22.74 -6.48
N ASP A 677 1.11 21.58 -5.83
CA ASP A 677 2.07 20.55 -6.18
C ASP A 677 1.36 19.20 -6.42
N ALA A 678 1.43 18.69 -7.66
CA ALA A 678 0.79 17.43 -8.04
C ALA A 678 1.33 16.19 -7.27
N GLN A 679 2.40 16.31 -6.50
CA GLN A 679 2.91 15.27 -5.60
C GLN A 679 2.39 15.40 -4.15
N GLN A 680 1.83 16.56 -3.78
CA GLN A 680 1.27 16.79 -2.46
C GLN A 680 -0.23 16.48 -2.45
N LEU A 681 -0.54 15.21 -2.21
CA LEU A 681 -1.93 14.73 -2.14
C LEU A 681 -2.44 14.84 -0.71
N ASP A 682 -3.38 15.75 -0.46
CA ASP A 682 -3.98 15.94 0.85
C ASP A 682 -5.08 14.90 1.12
N LEU A 683 -4.91 14.07 2.14
CA LEU A 683 -5.86 13.04 2.54
C LEU A 683 -6.86 13.53 3.61
N ALA A 684 -6.70 14.74 4.15
CA ALA A 684 -7.44 15.21 5.33
C ALA A 684 -8.96 15.12 5.14
N LEU A 685 -9.46 15.53 3.97
CA LEU A 685 -10.88 15.54 3.63
C LEU A 685 -11.45 14.12 3.49
N ILE A 686 -10.79 13.24 2.74
CA ILE A 686 -11.29 11.87 2.53
C ILE A 686 -11.14 10.98 3.77
N LEU A 687 -10.25 11.37 4.71
CA LEU A 687 -10.08 10.69 6.00
C LEU A 687 -10.86 11.36 7.14
N GLN A 688 -11.58 12.45 6.88
CA GLN A 688 -12.32 13.26 7.86
C GLN A 688 -11.53 13.44 9.16
N ASN A 689 -10.32 14.00 9.07
CA ASN A 689 -9.43 14.22 10.21
C ASN A 689 -9.10 12.96 11.04
N ASN A 690 -8.86 11.83 10.37
CA ASN A 690 -8.56 10.51 10.94
C ASN A 690 -9.73 9.77 11.60
N ALA A 691 -10.95 10.30 11.59
CA ALA A 691 -12.13 9.56 12.04
C ALA A 691 -12.30 8.26 11.23
N ILE A 692 -12.09 8.34 9.91
CA ILE A 692 -12.13 7.19 9.00
C ILE A 692 -11.02 6.19 9.28
N SER A 693 -9.82 6.66 9.64
CA SER A 693 -8.70 5.79 10.02
C SER A 693 -9.07 4.87 11.19
N LEU A 694 -9.81 5.40 12.19
CA LEU A 694 -10.32 4.60 13.31
C LEU A 694 -11.38 3.59 12.85
N HIS A 695 -12.32 4.03 12.00
CA HIS A 695 -13.36 3.14 11.47
C HIS A 695 -12.73 1.96 10.71
N PHE A 696 -11.86 2.20 9.73
CA PHE A 696 -11.17 1.13 9.00
C PHE A 696 -10.32 0.24 9.91
N ALA A 697 -9.70 0.80 10.96
CA ALA A 697 -8.97 0.00 11.94
C ALA A 697 -9.87 -0.98 12.70
N GLN A 698 -11.07 -0.58 13.11
CA GLN A 698 -12.05 -1.45 13.76
C GLN A 698 -12.49 -2.58 12.83
N GLN A 699 -12.76 -2.25 11.57
CA GLN A 699 -13.11 -3.22 10.52
C GLN A 699 -11.98 -4.25 10.33
N LEU A 700 -10.73 -3.79 10.18
CA LEU A 700 -9.56 -4.65 10.03
C LEU A 700 -9.31 -5.58 11.23
N LYS A 701 -9.66 -5.17 12.46
CA LYS A 701 -9.53 -6.02 13.65
C LYS A 701 -10.48 -7.21 13.62
N GLN A 702 -11.62 -7.09 12.95
CA GLN A 702 -12.62 -8.15 12.81
C GLN A 702 -12.36 -9.05 11.59
N MET A 703 -11.56 -8.59 10.63
CA MET A 703 -11.27 -9.32 9.39
C MET A 703 -10.13 -10.32 9.56
N LYS A 704 -10.29 -11.49 8.96
CA LYS A 704 -9.20 -12.45 8.71
C LYS A 704 -8.54 -12.15 7.38
N ARG A 705 -7.33 -12.69 7.21
CA ARG A 705 -6.52 -12.50 6.00
C ARG A 705 -7.26 -12.89 4.72
N PHE A 706 -8.03 -13.99 4.72
CA PHE A 706 -8.68 -14.53 3.52
C PHE A 706 -10.13 -14.10 3.37
N ASP A 707 -10.63 -13.23 4.25
CA ASP A 707 -11.98 -12.70 4.09
C ASP A 707 -12.05 -11.83 2.83
N ALA A 708 -13.22 -11.73 2.22
CA ALA A 708 -13.46 -10.82 1.10
C ALA A 708 -13.23 -9.35 1.54
N PRO A 709 -12.89 -8.45 0.61
CA PRO A 709 -12.73 -7.04 0.95
C PRO A 709 -14.06 -6.46 1.46
N ARG A 710 -13.99 -5.56 2.46
CA ARG A 710 -15.15 -4.74 2.86
C ARG A 710 -15.22 -3.53 1.94
N ALA A 711 -16.37 -3.29 1.35
CA ALA A 711 -16.60 -2.18 0.42
C ALA A 711 -17.24 -0.99 1.16
N PHE A 712 -16.81 0.21 0.79
CA PHE A 712 -17.40 1.49 1.19
C PHE A 712 -17.52 2.36 -0.05
N GLU A 713 -18.54 3.20 -0.15
CA GLU A 713 -18.64 4.19 -1.22
C GLU A 713 -18.42 5.60 -0.66
N LEU A 714 -17.56 6.37 -1.33
CA LEU A 714 -17.23 7.76 -1.01
C LEU A 714 -17.78 8.66 -2.11
N PHE A 715 -18.60 9.62 -1.70
CA PHE A 715 -19.16 10.66 -2.56
C PHE A 715 -18.39 11.97 -2.31
N ILE A 716 -17.89 12.58 -3.37
CA ILE A 716 -17.19 13.86 -3.35
C ILE A 716 -17.96 14.84 -4.23
N VAL A 717 -18.52 15.88 -3.62
CA VAL A 717 -19.16 16.97 -4.35
C VAL A 717 -18.19 18.13 -4.44
N VAL A 718 -17.95 18.62 -5.65
CA VAL A 718 -17.18 19.83 -5.91
C VAL A 718 -18.17 20.97 -6.14
N ASP A 719 -18.15 21.94 -5.23
CA ASP A 719 -18.88 23.20 -5.39
C ASP A 719 -17.97 24.26 -6.03
N ARG A 720 -18.55 25.03 -6.96
CA ARG A 720 -17.89 26.09 -7.73
C ARG A 720 -18.54 27.46 -7.51
N THR A 721 -19.37 27.61 -6.47
CA THR A 721 -19.94 28.90 -6.07
C THR A 721 -18.85 29.92 -5.70
N SER A 722 -17.73 29.46 -5.13
CA SER A 722 -16.58 30.27 -4.78
C SER A 722 -15.51 30.32 -5.88
N ALA A 723 -14.60 31.31 -5.81
CA ALA A 723 -13.49 31.45 -6.75
C ALA A 723 -12.55 30.23 -6.76
N MET A 724 -12.34 29.61 -5.59
CA MET A 724 -11.65 28.33 -5.43
C MET A 724 -12.68 27.22 -5.21
N PRO A 725 -12.64 26.11 -5.97
CA PRO A 725 -13.56 25.00 -5.76
C PRO A 725 -13.43 24.39 -4.36
N THR A 726 -14.55 24.09 -3.72
CA THR A 726 -14.59 23.43 -2.40
C THR A 726 -15.01 21.97 -2.55
N LEU A 727 -14.46 21.10 -1.70
CA LEU A 727 -14.72 19.66 -1.72
C LEU A 727 -15.53 19.23 -0.48
N GLU A 728 -16.73 18.70 -0.69
CA GLU A 728 -17.52 18.04 0.35
C GLU A 728 -17.40 16.51 0.18
N CYS A 729 -16.97 15.81 1.24
CA CYS A 729 -16.82 14.35 1.24
C CYS A 729 -17.81 13.68 2.17
N ARG A 730 -18.54 12.66 1.68
CA ARG A 730 -19.50 11.86 2.47
C ARG A 730 -19.41 10.38 2.11
N TYR A 731 -19.37 9.50 3.10
CA TYR A 731 -19.41 8.06 2.97
C TYR A 731 -20.85 7.52 2.93
N ASP A 732 -21.03 6.36 2.31
CA ASP A 732 -22.29 5.66 2.17
C ASP A 732 -23.05 5.38 3.47
N TYR A 733 -22.33 5.09 4.55
CA TYR A 733 -22.92 4.82 5.87
C TYR A 733 -23.30 6.08 6.66
N GLU A 734 -22.95 7.27 6.18
CA GLU A 734 -23.32 8.55 6.83
C GLU A 734 -24.73 9.00 6.43
N PHE A 735 -25.33 8.38 5.41
CA PHE A 735 -26.70 8.66 5.01
C PHE A 735 -27.70 7.93 5.91
N ILE A 736 -28.73 8.66 6.35
CA ILE A 736 -29.82 8.11 7.18
C ILE A 736 -30.66 7.04 6.47
N SER A 737 -30.71 7.08 5.13
CA SER A 737 -31.47 6.12 4.31
C SER A 737 -30.95 6.09 2.86
N GLU A 738 -31.26 5.01 2.15
CA GLU A 738 -30.97 4.88 0.72
C GLU A 738 -31.70 5.92 -0.13
N GLN A 739 -32.90 6.35 0.28
CA GLN A 739 -33.65 7.42 -0.40
C GLN A 739 -32.97 8.79 -0.22
N ALA A 740 -32.44 9.09 0.97
CA ALA A 740 -31.68 10.32 1.20
C ALA A 740 -30.40 10.34 0.37
N LYS A 741 -29.72 9.19 0.25
CA LYS A 741 -28.57 8.99 -0.64
C LYS A 741 -28.93 9.22 -2.10
N GLN A 742 -30.04 8.66 -2.58
CA GLN A 742 -30.54 8.90 -3.95
C GLN A 742 -30.79 10.39 -4.21
N GLN A 743 -31.51 11.07 -3.30
CA GLN A 743 -31.83 12.50 -3.44
C GLN A 743 -30.56 13.35 -3.49
N PHE A 744 -29.60 13.07 -2.61
CA PHE A 744 -28.29 13.73 -2.61
C PHE A 744 -27.57 13.57 -3.94
N VAL A 745 -27.49 12.34 -4.48
CA VAL A 745 -26.83 12.07 -5.76
C VAL A 745 -27.52 12.80 -6.90
N LEU A 746 -28.85 12.72 -7.00
CA LEU A 746 -29.59 13.36 -8.09
C LEU A 746 -29.48 14.90 -8.03
N ALA A 747 -29.53 15.48 -6.84
CA ALA A 747 -29.30 16.91 -6.65
C ALA A 747 -27.88 17.33 -7.05
N ALA A 748 -26.86 16.55 -6.66
CA ALA A 748 -25.46 16.82 -7.03
C ALA A 748 -25.19 16.66 -8.53
N VAL A 749 -25.83 15.68 -9.19
CA VAL A 749 -25.77 15.52 -10.66
C VAL A 749 -26.35 16.73 -11.38
N GLN A 750 -27.43 17.30 -10.85
CA GLN A 750 -28.08 18.47 -11.44
C GLN A 750 -27.28 19.76 -11.21
N ASN A 751 -26.88 20.01 -9.96
CA ASN A 751 -26.45 21.34 -9.51
C ASN A 751 -24.94 21.50 -9.32
N SER A 752 -24.17 20.40 -9.20
CA SER A 752 -22.76 20.42 -8.82
C SER A 752 -21.92 19.48 -9.69
N ILE A 753 -20.67 19.20 -9.30
CA ILE A 753 -19.83 18.17 -9.92
C ILE A 753 -19.61 17.05 -8.90
N LEU A 754 -20.11 15.86 -9.18
CA LEU A 754 -20.06 14.71 -8.28
C LEU A 754 -19.00 13.72 -8.77
N PHE A 755 -18.11 13.29 -7.87
CA PHE A 755 -17.26 12.11 -8.07
C PHE A 755 -17.63 11.04 -7.04
N CYS A 756 -17.60 9.78 -7.43
CA CYS A 756 -17.91 8.66 -6.55
C CYS A 756 -16.84 7.58 -6.67
N TYR A 757 -16.38 7.08 -5.53
CA TYR A 757 -15.34 6.06 -5.45
C TYR A 757 -15.77 4.90 -4.57
N LYS A 758 -15.47 3.67 -5.00
CA LYS A 758 -15.62 2.45 -4.21
C LYS A 758 -14.28 2.10 -3.57
N LEU A 759 -14.22 2.09 -2.25
CA LEU A 759 -13.05 1.75 -1.45
C LEU A 759 -13.17 0.28 -0.98
N LEU A 760 -12.18 -0.54 -1.32
CA LEU A 760 -12.14 -1.97 -0.99
C LEU A 760 -11.05 -2.23 0.07
N LEU A 761 -11.47 -2.28 1.34
CA LEU A 761 -10.60 -2.53 2.48
C LEU A 761 -10.28 -4.02 2.63
N SER A 762 -9.00 -4.36 2.69
CA SER A 762 -8.47 -5.72 2.77
C SER A 762 -7.44 -5.89 3.87
N ARG A 763 -7.48 -7.01 4.62
CA ARG A 763 -6.54 -7.32 5.70
C ARG A 763 -5.25 -7.96 5.18
N THR A 764 -4.09 -7.31 5.33
CA THR A 764 -2.81 -7.86 4.84
C THR A 764 -2.25 -8.99 5.70
N GLY A 765 -1.26 -9.70 5.13
CA GLY A 765 -0.45 -10.71 5.81
C GLY A 765 0.91 -10.17 6.23
N ARG A 766 1.90 -11.07 6.33
CA ARG A 766 3.31 -10.69 6.54
C ARG A 766 3.93 -10.22 5.21
N PRO A 767 4.94 -9.33 5.23
CA PRO A 767 5.70 -8.99 4.04
C PRO A 767 6.40 -10.22 3.47
N ASP A 768 6.59 -10.23 2.16
CA ASP A 768 7.38 -11.23 1.44
C ASP A 768 8.86 -10.82 1.48
N THR A 769 9.56 -11.29 2.50
CA THR A 769 10.97 -10.93 2.70
C THR A 769 11.88 -11.54 1.64
N GLU A 770 11.49 -12.64 1.00
CA GLU A 770 12.30 -13.29 -0.04
C GLU A 770 12.33 -12.44 -1.31
N PHE A 771 11.19 -11.86 -1.71
CA PHE A 771 11.09 -11.01 -2.91
C PHE A 771 11.91 -9.72 -2.82
N ILE A 772 12.11 -9.18 -1.61
CA ILE A 772 12.88 -7.96 -1.35
C ILE A 772 14.27 -8.23 -0.74
N ALA A 773 14.64 -9.50 -0.56
CA ALA A 773 15.89 -9.89 0.09
C ALA A 773 17.14 -9.29 -0.58
N PRO A 774 17.24 -9.22 -1.93
CA PRO A 774 18.41 -8.63 -2.58
C PRO A 774 18.66 -7.19 -2.12
N GLU A 775 17.65 -6.33 -2.18
CA GLU A 775 17.74 -4.93 -1.80
C GLU A 775 18.00 -4.77 -0.30
N LEU A 776 17.31 -5.56 0.52
CA LEU A 776 17.44 -5.49 1.98
C LEU A 776 18.86 -5.89 2.41
N THR A 777 19.43 -6.92 1.79
CA THR A 777 20.81 -7.37 2.05
C THR A 777 21.83 -6.31 1.66
N TYR A 778 21.65 -5.69 0.48
CA TYR A 778 22.51 -4.61 0.02
C TYR A 778 22.46 -3.39 0.96
N ILE A 779 21.26 -2.95 1.35
CA ILE A 779 21.09 -1.81 2.28
C ILE A 779 21.70 -2.15 3.64
N SER A 780 21.48 -3.36 4.16
CA SER A 780 22.00 -3.79 5.46
C SER A 780 23.54 -3.76 5.52
N THR A 781 24.21 -4.06 4.41
CA THR A 781 25.68 -4.03 4.30
C THR A 781 26.25 -2.63 4.60
N TYR A 782 25.52 -1.56 4.26
CA TYR A 782 26.00 -0.18 4.42
C TYR A 782 25.27 0.61 5.52
N ALA A 783 24.02 0.25 5.84
CA ALA A 783 23.16 0.96 6.79
C ALA A 783 22.13 0.03 7.45
N ILE A 784 22.57 -0.76 8.43
CA ILE A 784 21.72 -1.71 9.19
C ILE A 784 20.49 -1.02 9.78
N HIS A 785 20.63 0.18 10.37
CA HIS A 785 19.51 0.92 10.93
C HIS A 785 18.44 1.28 9.89
N LYS A 786 18.86 1.67 8.67
CA LYS A 786 17.93 1.98 7.56
C LYS A 786 17.23 0.71 7.08
N ALA A 787 17.95 -0.41 6.95
CA ALA A 787 17.35 -1.70 6.61
C ALA A 787 16.27 -2.11 7.62
N LYS A 788 16.57 -2.01 8.92
CA LYS A 788 15.62 -2.33 9.99
C LYS A 788 14.40 -1.42 9.98
N GLN A 789 14.58 -0.13 9.76
CA GLN A 789 13.47 0.83 9.64
C GLN A 789 12.54 0.49 8.46
N LEU A 790 13.11 0.18 7.28
CA LEU A 790 12.32 -0.20 6.10
C LEU A 790 11.59 -1.53 6.30
N GLU A 791 12.23 -2.49 6.95
CA GLU A 791 11.61 -3.75 7.34
C GLU A 791 10.44 -3.51 8.31
N GLU A 792 10.65 -2.75 9.39
CA GLU A 792 9.60 -2.39 10.37
C GLU A 792 8.42 -1.65 9.71
N GLU A 793 8.68 -0.77 8.74
CA GLU A 793 7.65 -0.10 7.95
C GLU A 793 6.76 -1.12 7.23
N LEU A 794 7.36 -2.05 6.46
CA LEU A 794 6.61 -3.08 5.74
C LEU A 794 5.88 -4.05 6.68
N TRP A 795 6.47 -4.40 7.83
CA TRP A 795 5.83 -5.23 8.86
C TRP A 795 4.62 -4.55 9.51
N SER A 796 4.62 -3.22 9.57
CA SER A 796 3.52 -2.47 10.16
C SER A 796 2.29 -2.39 9.25
N VAL A 797 2.39 -2.74 7.96
CA VAL A 797 1.25 -2.73 7.03
C VAL A 797 0.19 -3.75 7.48
N ALA A 798 -0.95 -3.24 7.94
CA ALA A 798 -2.06 -4.04 8.47
C ALA A 798 -3.25 -4.14 7.51
N GLY A 799 -3.37 -3.21 6.56
CA GLY A 799 -4.45 -3.21 5.57
C GLY A 799 -4.08 -2.50 4.27
N VAL A 800 -4.80 -2.85 3.22
CA VAL A 800 -4.75 -2.24 1.89
C VAL A 800 -6.16 -1.76 1.54
N ILE A 801 -6.27 -0.57 0.98
CA ILE A 801 -7.52 -0.01 0.47
C ILE A 801 -7.32 0.27 -1.02
N ASP A 802 -7.98 -0.52 -1.86
CA ASP A 802 -8.01 -0.31 -3.32
C ASP A 802 -9.19 0.58 -3.69
N VAL A 803 -9.00 1.54 -4.59
CA VAL A 803 -10.01 2.57 -4.89
C VAL A 803 -10.40 2.51 -6.37
N ILE A 804 -11.69 2.34 -6.63
CA ILE A 804 -12.27 2.24 -7.98
C ILE A 804 -13.19 3.43 -8.22
N ASP A 805 -12.99 4.17 -9.31
CA ASP A 805 -13.91 5.22 -9.74
C ASP A 805 -15.23 4.60 -10.23
N ILE A 806 -16.34 4.97 -9.59
CA ILE A 806 -17.71 4.54 -9.93
C ILE A 806 -18.58 5.73 -10.35
N SER A 807 -17.99 6.90 -10.60
CA SER A 807 -18.69 8.15 -10.91
C SER A 807 -19.60 8.03 -12.15
N ALA A 808 -19.21 7.21 -13.12
CA ALA A 808 -20.00 6.97 -14.33
C ALA A 808 -21.19 6.00 -14.12
N GLU A 809 -21.15 5.16 -13.09
CA GLU A 809 -22.19 4.16 -12.81
C GLU A 809 -23.30 4.71 -11.91
N ILE A 810 -22.92 5.54 -10.93
CA ILE A 810 -23.79 6.01 -9.85
C ILE A 810 -25.02 6.79 -10.36
N PRO A 811 -24.92 7.74 -11.32
CA PRO A 811 -26.09 8.45 -11.82
C PRO A 811 -27.17 7.49 -12.36
N TRP A 812 -26.78 6.48 -13.14
CA TRP A 812 -27.73 5.48 -13.66
C TRP A 812 -28.18 4.48 -12.61
N ARG A 813 -27.36 4.18 -11.60
CA ARG A 813 -27.86 3.41 -10.45
C ARG A 813 -29.07 4.11 -9.84
N PHE A 814 -29.02 5.43 -9.66
CA PHE A 814 -30.06 6.20 -8.96
C PHE A 814 -31.16 6.77 -9.86
N GLY A 815 -31.23 6.39 -11.13
CA GLY A 815 -32.34 6.76 -12.02
C GLY A 815 -32.14 8.05 -12.84
N ALA A 816 -30.92 8.59 -12.93
CA ALA A 816 -30.66 9.75 -13.78
C ALA A 816 -30.88 9.43 -15.28
N SER A 817 -31.29 10.44 -16.04
CA SER A 817 -31.43 10.33 -17.49
C SER A 817 -30.05 10.22 -18.17
N THR A 818 -30.03 9.74 -19.42
CA THR A 818 -28.79 9.70 -20.21
C THR A 818 -28.20 11.10 -20.37
N GLU A 819 -29.04 12.10 -20.62
CA GLU A 819 -28.63 13.51 -20.79
C GLU A 819 -27.96 14.05 -19.52
N GLN A 820 -28.60 13.90 -18.35
CA GLN A 820 -28.04 14.35 -17.07
C GLN A 820 -26.67 13.72 -16.80
N SER A 821 -26.53 12.42 -17.10
CA SER A 821 -25.28 11.69 -16.89
C SER A 821 -24.16 12.13 -17.83
N GLN A 822 -24.49 12.41 -19.10
CA GLN A 822 -23.55 12.95 -20.08
C GLN A 822 -23.10 14.37 -19.71
N GLN A 823 -24.03 15.23 -19.29
CA GLN A 823 -23.71 16.57 -18.80
C GLN A 823 -22.77 16.51 -17.58
N GLN A 824 -23.02 15.59 -16.65
CA GLN A 824 -22.16 15.42 -15.49
C GLN A 824 -20.74 14.95 -15.85
N ASN A 825 -20.63 13.99 -16.78
CA ASN A 825 -19.33 13.55 -17.28
C ASN A 825 -18.56 14.70 -17.97
N ALA A 826 -19.24 15.52 -18.76
CA ALA A 826 -18.63 16.69 -19.37
C ALA A 826 -18.12 17.71 -18.33
N LYS A 827 -18.90 17.97 -17.27
CA LYS A 827 -18.48 18.82 -16.14
C LYS A 827 -17.26 18.27 -15.42
N GLN A 828 -17.22 16.97 -15.13
CA GLN A 828 -16.06 16.29 -14.52
C GLN A 828 -14.81 16.44 -15.38
N GLN A 829 -14.90 16.15 -16.69
CA GLN A 829 -13.77 16.25 -17.61
C GLN A 829 -13.25 17.69 -17.73
N ALA A 830 -14.15 18.68 -17.78
CA ALA A 830 -13.78 20.09 -17.81
C ALA A 830 -13.02 20.50 -16.54
N LEU A 831 -13.48 20.06 -15.36
CA LEU A 831 -12.78 20.31 -14.09
C LEU A 831 -11.38 19.66 -14.07
N LEU A 832 -11.30 18.37 -14.41
CA LEU A 832 -10.01 17.64 -14.41
C LEU A 832 -9.02 18.26 -15.41
N ALA A 833 -9.48 18.69 -16.59
CA ALA A 833 -8.64 19.38 -17.56
C ALA A 833 -8.14 20.74 -17.04
N GLN A 834 -8.97 21.47 -16.28
CA GLN A 834 -8.58 22.73 -15.64
C GLN A 834 -7.50 22.51 -14.57
N LEU A 835 -7.63 21.46 -13.75
CA LEU A 835 -6.67 21.13 -12.68
C LEU A 835 -5.30 20.65 -13.21
N GLN A 836 -5.20 20.28 -14.49
CA GLN A 836 -3.93 19.87 -15.10
C GLN A 836 -3.10 21.04 -15.66
N GLN A 837 -3.68 22.24 -15.79
CA GLN A 837 -2.94 23.39 -16.28
C GLN A 837 -2.01 23.92 -15.18
N PRO A 838 -0.72 24.23 -15.48
CA PRO A 838 0.17 24.83 -14.51
C PRO A 838 -0.43 26.18 -14.07
N VAL A 839 -0.45 26.44 -12.76
CA VAL A 839 -0.79 27.75 -12.22
C VAL A 839 0.22 28.75 -12.78
N THR A 840 -0.21 29.60 -13.69
CA THR A 840 0.60 30.68 -14.28
C THR A 840 0.95 31.76 -13.28
#